data_AF-A0A0F9UA99-F1
#
_entry.id   AF-A0A0F9UA99-F1
#
_cell.length_a   1.000
_cell.length_b   1.000
_cell.length_c   1.000
_cell.angle_alpha   90.00
_cell.angle_beta   90.00
_cell.angle_gamma   90.00
#
_symmetry.space_group_name_H-M   'P 1'
#
loop_
_entity.id
_entity.type
_entity.pdbx_description
1 polymer ?
#
loop_
_entity_poly.entity_id
_entity_poly.type
_entity_poly.pdbx_seq_one_letter_code
_entity_poly.pdbx_strand_id
1 'polypeptide(L)'
;MGVALRQSGLFVAEDWRVIYRAFTEVNFAAYDFDTIRAALVDYIRINFPEDFNDWIESSEFVALIELLAYLGQSLTFRVDLNTRENFLDTAERRESVLRLARMLSFIPSRNRAAAGLVKLTQISTTQSLTDSNGNDLSNISVRWNDANNPDWFEQFILILNAVFSETNPFGRPLKEGLVNRIKTQTYSLNNDPSANRVFPFSSTINGENFDFEIVNPDFEDNGLFFERSPNPIEPLHLIFRTDGRGNASPNTGFFLLFKQGVLQKEDFRIDIPIENRILNLLGTSVNNDDVFVQEIDEQGFIVQEWTKVPAIVGNNVIFNSLEKSERDIFNVVTRPNDQISIRFADGRFANVPTGLFRIWYRESAGVRFTIKPENMRNNRLDIPYFDGVNNDTFFVSFTFSLQESVSNSTPSETSASVKERAPQVFFTQDRMVNGEDYNVFPLRNPEAARIKAVNRIHSGFSRHIDINDPTGFAQNVNLFAEDGLLYFNFNSTLEELALPANISDDEIVSQIIAPLVRALDRKHFFYFHYPRFTTEVAGQFNESVPATHVFWFNATNAVNTSTGRFFVDPDGGGPGPLVPIAIGDAVSPSNPEFHMNEGGLVLFNNAGWVSIVDVVGDGDTILENGDGAVRLAEPIDDGDFVRLIIPPFKTEFDDLEILAIQSQIVQKNSFGLRYNEVATAWRVITGDNLDTTSPFSFEFAGDLTGLGRDASWLIRAEFSPTNWRFISRGLDYVFESTDEVRFHHSEATKIVDTQTGLTIQDFIRVLKVNPAFATVVVGTSTGPYVNGQTIIINFNEVSLSTGTTVDDAVIDINAENIDGITASNEGGFLKIVSENALTLEEGTGTALADLGLDNITDIDFQEINPCFGIGENIDWNIEDVFVEDDGFVDPRRLKLTFTDTDEDGIPDDPTIFEEITKVTGLAAGDTVSLTLPDEQVDETELFWESFINIDGFEEFRPTETVVKAFNIEPLNFITTVFPTTIVLTLDPAELFDGDVVFFRDTGNFYRSTIPTVGDDEFELVNDLYFIRRGRDDLLFQWKHFAPTDQRIDPAITNIIDIFVLTTSYDIEIRQWIDDDGDRDELPIPSTNEQLQILFAEEIENKMISDEIVWHPVKYKILFGRQAEDQLQARFKVTKVEGTTSSDGEIKAGVIGAINEFFAINNFDFGETFYFTELAAFIHQSLATIIGSVVIVPLDEEQKFGELFQVRSAADEVFISSAKVADVQIVNAFNDSILRIGD
;
A
#
# COMPACT_ATOMS: atom_id res chain seq x y z
N MET A 1 -91.33 -39.82 -16.48
CA MET A 1 -90.91 -39.05 -17.67
C MET A 1 -89.39 -39.12 -17.96
N GLY A 2 -88.65 -40.16 -17.53
CA GLY A 2 -87.16 -40.15 -17.57
C GLY A 2 -86.47 -40.91 -18.70
N VAL A 3 -87.19 -41.69 -19.52
CA VAL A 3 -86.56 -42.55 -20.54
C VAL A 3 -86.40 -41.84 -21.89
N ALA A 4 -87.22 -40.82 -22.18
CA ALA A 4 -87.15 -40.05 -23.43
C ALA A 4 -85.99 -39.02 -23.47
N LEU A 5 -85.48 -38.60 -22.30
CA LEU A 5 -84.35 -37.66 -22.19
C LEU A 5 -82.97 -38.33 -22.33
N ARG A 6 -82.87 -39.65 -22.12
CA ARG A 6 -81.59 -40.39 -22.26
C ARG A 6 -81.26 -40.76 -23.71
N GLN A 7 -82.25 -40.82 -24.60
CA GLN A 7 -82.04 -41.21 -26.00
C GLN A 7 -81.83 -40.02 -26.95
N SER A 8 -82.25 -38.80 -26.54
CA SER A 8 -82.01 -37.56 -27.31
C SER A 8 -80.62 -36.94 -27.08
N GLY A 9 -79.86 -37.42 -26.09
CA GLY A 9 -78.46 -37.02 -25.89
C GLY A 9 -77.45 -37.86 -26.70
N LEU A 10 -77.90 -38.92 -27.39
CA LEU A 10 -77.01 -39.85 -28.09
C LEU A 10 -76.73 -39.47 -29.56
N PHE A 11 -77.38 -38.42 -30.10
CA PHE A 11 -77.29 -38.11 -31.54
C PHE A 11 -77.08 -36.63 -31.92
N VAL A 12 -76.68 -35.75 -31.00
CA VAL A 12 -76.34 -34.37 -31.37
C VAL A 12 -74.99 -33.98 -30.79
N ALA A 13 -74.07 -33.65 -31.68
CA ALA A 13 -72.74 -33.17 -31.42
C ALA A 13 -72.71 -32.02 -30.40
N GLU A 14 -72.20 -32.27 -29.20
CA GLU A 14 -71.71 -31.24 -28.27
C GLU A 14 -70.41 -31.73 -27.60
N ASP A 15 -69.38 -31.88 -28.43
CA ASP A 15 -68.09 -32.51 -28.10
C ASP A 15 -67.09 -31.58 -27.37
N TRP A 16 -67.53 -30.43 -26.83
CA TRP A 16 -66.63 -29.53 -26.10
C TRP A 16 -67.28 -28.78 -24.93
N ARG A 17 -68.59 -28.50 -24.98
CA ARG A 17 -69.31 -27.82 -23.90
C ARG A 17 -69.55 -28.69 -22.67
N VAL A 18 -69.75 -29.99 -22.84
CA VAL A 18 -69.90 -30.95 -21.74
C VAL A 18 -68.55 -31.12 -21.01
N ILE A 19 -67.45 -31.19 -21.76
CA ILE A 19 -66.09 -31.23 -21.21
C ILE A 19 -65.78 -29.94 -20.44
N TYR A 20 -66.10 -28.77 -21.00
CA TYR A 20 -65.91 -27.48 -20.30
C TYR A 20 -66.78 -27.32 -19.05
N ARG A 21 -68.01 -27.86 -19.03
CA ARG A 21 -68.86 -27.88 -17.83
C ARG A 21 -68.29 -28.77 -16.73
N ALA A 22 -67.76 -29.93 -17.08
CA ALA A 22 -67.09 -30.80 -16.12
C ALA A 22 -65.87 -30.10 -15.49
N PHE A 23 -65.12 -29.31 -16.27
CA PHE A 23 -64.00 -28.52 -15.75
C PHE A 23 -64.42 -27.32 -14.87
N THR A 24 -65.63 -26.76 -15.02
CA THR A 24 -66.11 -25.71 -14.10
C THR A 24 -66.48 -26.22 -12.71
N GLU A 25 -66.63 -27.53 -12.54
CA GLU A 25 -67.04 -28.16 -11.28
C GLU A 25 -65.87 -28.79 -10.51
N VAL A 26 -64.65 -28.74 -11.06
CA VAL A 26 -63.44 -29.31 -10.46
C VAL A 26 -62.57 -28.21 -9.86
N ASN A 27 -62.20 -28.35 -8.58
CA ASN A 27 -61.29 -27.43 -7.92
C ASN A 27 -59.82 -27.75 -8.27
N PHE A 28 -59.26 -27.01 -9.22
CA PHE A 28 -57.85 -27.15 -9.63
C PHE A 28 -56.82 -26.59 -8.64
N ALA A 29 -57.27 -25.86 -7.62
CA ALA A 29 -56.38 -25.34 -6.56
C ALA A 29 -56.13 -26.37 -5.44
N ALA A 30 -56.79 -27.53 -5.49
CA ALA A 30 -56.59 -28.59 -4.50
C ALA A 30 -55.18 -29.19 -4.63
N TYR A 31 -54.43 -29.20 -3.52
CA TYR A 31 -53.01 -29.57 -3.50
C TYR A 31 -52.70 -30.62 -2.44
N ASP A 32 -53.16 -30.40 -1.20
CA ASP A 32 -53.00 -31.32 -0.09
C ASP A 32 -54.09 -32.40 -0.07
N PHE A 33 -53.84 -33.48 0.69
CA PHE A 33 -54.73 -34.63 0.78
C PHE A 33 -56.18 -34.24 1.07
N ASP A 34 -56.39 -33.35 2.04
CA ASP A 34 -57.73 -32.98 2.51
C ASP A 34 -58.50 -32.19 1.47
N THR A 35 -57.86 -31.24 0.77
CA THR A 35 -58.54 -30.46 -0.28
C THR A 35 -58.81 -31.29 -1.53
N ILE A 36 -57.91 -32.21 -1.91
CA ILE A 36 -58.13 -33.12 -3.04
C ILE A 36 -59.26 -34.10 -2.70
N ARG A 37 -59.25 -34.67 -1.50
CA ARG A 37 -60.33 -35.54 -1.00
C ARG A 37 -61.66 -34.81 -0.99
N ALA A 38 -61.70 -33.58 -0.46
CA ALA A 38 -62.91 -32.76 -0.44
C ALA A 38 -63.41 -32.46 -1.87
N ALA A 39 -62.53 -32.07 -2.79
CA ALA A 39 -62.88 -31.80 -4.18
C ALA A 39 -63.44 -33.05 -4.89
N LEU A 40 -62.85 -34.23 -4.65
CA LEU A 40 -63.35 -35.49 -5.20
C LEU A 40 -64.72 -35.87 -4.61
N VAL A 41 -64.90 -35.73 -3.29
CA VAL A 41 -66.18 -35.97 -2.61
C VAL A 41 -67.25 -35.03 -3.15
N ASP A 42 -66.95 -33.73 -3.26
CA ASP A 42 -67.90 -32.73 -3.75
C ASP A 42 -68.27 -32.97 -5.22
N TYR A 43 -67.29 -33.33 -6.06
CA TYR A 43 -67.52 -33.71 -7.44
C TYR A 43 -68.49 -34.91 -7.56
N ILE A 44 -68.29 -35.94 -6.74
CA ILE A 44 -69.15 -37.13 -6.74
C ILE A 44 -70.53 -36.82 -6.17
N ARG A 45 -70.65 -35.98 -5.13
CA ARG A 45 -71.93 -35.53 -4.56
C ARG A 45 -72.79 -34.79 -5.58
N ILE A 46 -72.17 -33.98 -6.44
CA ILE A 46 -72.88 -33.20 -7.45
C ILE A 46 -73.31 -34.08 -8.63
N ASN A 47 -72.42 -34.97 -9.10
CA ASN A 47 -72.62 -35.71 -10.34
C ASN A 47 -73.28 -37.09 -10.18
N PHE A 48 -73.15 -37.72 -9.00
CA PHE A 48 -73.70 -39.06 -8.70
C PHE A 48 -74.46 -39.14 -7.35
N PRO A 49 -75.37 -38.21 -7.03
CA PRO A 49 -76.03 -38.14 -5.72
C PRO A 49 -76.93 -39.34 -5.39
N GLU A 50 -77.47 -40.04 -6.39
CA GLU A 50 -78.36 -41.20 -6.16
C GLU A 50 -77.59 -42.52 -5.99
N ASP A 51 -76.40 -42.62 -6.57
CA ASP A 51 -75.58 -43.84 -6.53
C ASP A 51 -74.62 -43.86 -5.31
N PHE A 52 -74.19 -42.69 -4.83
CA PHE A 52 -73.26 -42.55 -3.70
C PHE A 52 -73.81 -41.56 -2.65
N ASN A 53 -74.41 -42.08 -1.57
CA ASN A 53 -75.02 -41.30 -0.48
C ASN A 53 -74.40 -41.58 0.90
N ASP A 54 -73.43 -42.50 1.00
CA ASP A 54 -72.79 -42.86 2.27
C ASP A 54 -71.35 -42.34 2.33
N TRP A 55 -71.12 -41.37 3.23
CA TRP A 55 -69.86 -40.64 3.39
C TRP A 55 -69.20 -40.89 4.77
N ILE A 56 -69.60 -41.95 5.48
CA ILE A 56 -68.92 -42.33 6.72
C ILE A 56 -67.48 -42.77 6.44
N GLU A 57 -66.54 -42.41 7.31
CA GLU A 57 -65.10 -42.70 7.12
C GLU A 57 -64.79 -44.20 7.04
N SER A 58 -65.61 -45.06 7.63
CA SER A 58 -65.45 -46.52 7.54
C SER A 58 -65.94 -47.13 6.22
N SER A 59 -66.43 -46.32 5.29
CA SER A 59 -66.93 -46.79 3.99
C SER A 59 -65.77 -47.19 3.08
N GLU A 60 -65.86 -48.38 2.48
CA GLU A 60 -64.88 -48.87 1.50
C GLU A 60 -64.72 -47.89 0.32
N PHE A 61 -65.79 -47.20 -0.05
CA PHE A 61 -65.75 -46.20 -1.12
C PHE A 61 -65.00 -44.93 -0.72
N VAL A 62 -65.15 -44.47 0.53
CA VAL A 62 -64.38 -43.33 1.06
C VAL A 62 -62.89 -43.70 1.14
N ALA A 63 -62.56 -44.94 1.51
CA ALA A 63 -61.17 -45.44 1.48
C ALA A 63 -60.56 -45.43 0.05
N LEU A 64 -61.36 -45.71 -1.00
CA LEU A 64 -60.91 -45.58 -2.39
C LEU A 64 -60.70 -44.13 -2.81
N ILE A 65 -61.56 -43.20 -2.36
CA ILE A 65 -61.36 -41.76 -2.59
C ILE A 65 -60.10 -41.28 -1.88
N GLU A 66 -59.85 -41.74 -0.66
CA GLU A 66 -58.65 -41.40 0.11
C GLU A 66 -57.39 -41.94 -0.57
N LEU A 67 -57.42 -43.17 -1.09
CA LEU A 67 -56.32 -43.70 -1.90
C LEU A 67 -56.06 -42.83 -3.15
N LEU A 68 -57.13 -42.40 -3.84
CA LEU A 68 -57.03 -41.55 -5.01
C LEU A 68 -56.53 -40.14 -4.66
N ALA A 69 -56.96 -39.59 -3.52
CA ALA A 69 -56.50 -38.31 -3.00
C ALA A 69 -55.02 -38.35 -2.63
N TYR A 70 -54.57 -39.43 -1.99
CA TYR A 70 -53.15 -39.67 -1.70
C TYR A 70 -52.31 -39.77 -2.99
N LEU A 71 -52.79 -40.53 -3.98
CA LEU A 71 -52.13 -40.60 -5.29
C LEU A 71 -52.10 -39.23 -5.98
N GLY A 72 -53.21 -38.48 -5.90
CA GLY A 72 -53.35 -37.13 -6.42
C GLY A 72 -52.33 -36.18 -5.81
N GLN A 73 -52.24 -36.10 -4.48
CA GLN A 73 -51.24 -35.28 -3.79
C GLN A 73 -49.81 -35.65 -4.20
N SER A 74 -49.50 -36.95 -4.28
CA SER A 74 -48.17 -37.44 -4.68
C SER A 74 -47.79 -37.01 -6.10
N LEU A 75 -48.75 -37.06 -7.04
CA LEU A 75 -48.54 -36.58 -8.41
C LEU A 75 -48.43 -35.06 -8.47
N THR A 76 -49.30 -34.32 -7.78
CA THR A 76 -49.28 -32.84 -7.75
C THR A 76 -47.96 -32.32 -7.17
N PHE A 77 -47.47 -32.93 -6.08
CA PHE A 77 -46.15 -32.60 -5.51
C PHE A 77 -45.02 -32.83 -6.51
N ARG A 78 -45.04 -33.96 -7.25
CA ARG A 78 -44.02 -34.24 -8.27
C ARG A 78 -44.09 -33.27 -9.45
N VAL A 79 -45.29 -32.87 -9.86
CA VAL A 79 -45.48 -31.89 -10.95
C VAL A 79 -45.02 -30.51 -10.52
N ASP A 80 -45.34 -30.06 -9.30
CA ASP A 80 -44.87 -28.78 -8.77
C ASP A 80 -43.33 -28.76 -8.70
N LEU A 81 -42.73 -29.81 -8.13
CA LEU A 81 -41.29 -29.93 -8.05
C LEU A 81 -40.62 -29.95 -9.43
N ASN A 82 -41.18 -30.66 -10.41
CA ASN A 82 -40.68 -30.62 -11.80
C ASN A 82 -40.89 -29.25 -12.47
N THR A 83 -41.91 -28.50 -12.09
CA THR A 83 -42.21 -27.17 -12.66
C THR A 83 -41.21 -26.14 -12.14
N ARG A 84 -40.89 -26.17 -10.84
CA ARG A 84 -39.87 -25.30 -10.23
C ARG A 84 -38.48 -25.53 -10.82
N GLU A 85 -38.18 -26.75 -11.24
CA GLU A 85 -36.90 -27.11 -11.86
C GLU A 85 -36.74 -26.60 -13.31
N ASN A 86 -37.80 -26.03 -13.92
CA ASN A 86 -37.73 -25.48 -15.28
C ASN A 86 -37.34 -24.00 -15.34
N PHE A 87 -37.30 -23.28 -14.21
CA PHE A 87 -36.89 -21.88 -14.15
C PHE A 87 -35.59 -21.75 -13.35
N LEU A 88 -34.66 -20.93 -13.85
CA LEU A 88 -33.31 -20.85 -13.29
C LEU A 88 -33.33 -20.39 -11.83
N ASP A 89 -34.15 -19.38 -11.52
CA ASP A 89 -34.27 -18.81 -10.18
C ASP A 89 -34.79 -19.85 -9.17
N THR A 90 -35.81 -20.63 -9.56
CA THR A 90 -36.48 -21.59 -8.67
C THR A 90 -35.89 -23.01 -8.68
N ALA A 91 -35.00 -23.35 -9.62
CA ALA A 91 -34.43 -24.70 -9.71
C ALA A 91 -33.47 -24.97 -8.54
N GLU A 92 -33.64 -26.09 -7.82
CA GLU A 92 -32.77 -26.42 -6.69
C GLU A 92 -31.72 -27.46 -7.06
N ARG A 93 -32.02 -28.37 -8.01
CA ARG A 93 -31.04 -29.38 -8.43
C ARG A 93 -29.95 -28.76 -9.29
N ARG A 94 -28.69 -29.03 -8.93
CA ARG A 94 -27.49 -28.63 -9.70
C ARG A 94 -27.60 -29.01 -11.18
N GLU A 95 -28.12 -30.20 -11.48
CA GLU A 95 -28.28 -30.66 -12.87
C GLU A 95 -29.21 -29.75 -13.69
N SER A 96 -30.35 -29.35 -13.12
CA SER A 96 -31.30 -28.45 -13.78
C SER A 96 -30.68 -27.07 -13.97
N VAL A 97 -30.02 -26.52 -12.94
CA VAL A 97 -29.29 -25.24 -13.02
C VAL A 97 -28.24 -25.27 -14.13
N LEU A 98 -27.40 -26.32 -14.20
CA LEU A 98 -26.39 -26.48 -15.26
C LEU A 98 -27.02 -26.57 -16.66
N ARG A 99 -28.18 -27.23 -16.79
CA ARG A 99 -28.89 -27.35 -18.08
C ARG A 99 -29.53 -26.04 -18.52
N LEU A 100 -30.14 -25.30 -17.58
CA LEU A 100 -30.75 -24.00 -17.84
C LEU A 100 -29.69 -22.94 -18.15
N ALA A 101 -28.58 -22.93 -17.41
CA ALA A 101 -27.42 -22.08 -17.72
C ALA A 101 -26.90 -22.34 -19.15
N ARG A 102 -26.75 -23.62 -19.53
CA ARG A 102 -26.37 -23.99 -20.91
C ARG A 102 -27.39 -23.56 -21.95
N MET A 103 -28.68 -23.54 -21.63
CA MET A 103 -29.71 -23.02 -22.53
C MET A 103 -29.49 -21.52 -22.82
N LEU A 104 -28.97 -20.77 -21.85
CA LEU A 104 -28.53 -19.38 -21.99
C LEU A 104 -27.12 -19.26 -22.61
N SER A 105 -26.52 -20.37 -23.04
CA SER A 105 -25.12 -20.46 -23.49
C SER A 105 -24.07 -20.05 -22.44
N PHE A 106 -24.45 -19.99 -21.17
CA PHE A 106 -23.51 -19.85 -20.06
C PHE A 106 -22.92 -21.21 -19.71
N ILE A 107 -21.59 -21.31 -19.65
CA ILE A 107 -20.87 -22.54 -19.31
C ILE A 107 -20.23 -22.35 -17.93
N PRO A 108 -20.83 -22.91 -16.86
CA PRO A 108 -20.27 -22.79 -15.52
C PRO A 108 -18.87 -23.40 -15.42
N SER A 109 -17.98 -22.71 -14.73
CA SER A 109 -16.63 -23.20 -14.50
C SER A 109 -16.63 -24.38 -13.52
N ARG A 110 -15.90 -25.44 -13.88
CA ARG A 110 -15.55 -26.53 -12.96
C ARG A 110 -14.39 -26.10 -12.06
N ASN A 111 -13.99 -26.97 -11.15
CA ASN A 111 -12.79 -26.76 -10.34
C ASN A 111 -11.53 -26.53 -11.21
N ARG A 112 -10.62 -25.69 -10.72
CA ARG A 112 -9.26 -25.58 -11.27
C ARG A 112 -8.25 -26.16 -10.30
N ALA A 113 -7.33 -26.94 -10.84
CA ALA A 113 -6.25 -27.55 -10.06
C ALA A 113 -5.17 -26.51 -9.73
N ALA A 114 -4.54 -26.61 -8.56
CA ALA A 114 -3.34 -25.82 -8.28
C ALA A 114 -2.24 -26.19 -9.28
N ALA A 115 -1.58 -25.19 -9.86
CA ALA A 115 -0.51 -25.38 -10.83
C ALA A 115 0.59 -24.35 -10.64
N GLY A 116 1.85 -24.74 -10.79
CA GLY A 116 2.95 -23.81 -10.61
C GLY A 116 4.30 -24.38 -11.05
N LEU A 117 5.33 -23.56 -10.94
CA LEU A 117 6.70 -23.97 -11.23
C LEU A 117 7.44 -24.33 -9.94
N VAL A 118 8.14 -25.45 -9.95
CA VAL A 118 9.08 -25.84 -8.89
C VAL A 118 10.51 -25.76 -9.41
N LYS A 119 11.40 -25.13 -8.65
CA LYS A 119 12.80 -24.93 -9.02
C LYS A 119 13.61 -26.18 -8.72
N LEU A 120 14.45 -26.59 -9.65
CA LEU A 120 15.46 -27.62 -9.45
C LEU A 120 16.56 -27.07 -8.55
N THR A 121 16.68 -27.61 -7.34
CA THR A 121 17.67 -27.16 -6.34
C THR A 121 18.92 -28.03 -6.33
N GLN A 122 18.81 -29.30 -6.71
CA GLN A 122 19.93 -30.24 -6.74
C GLN A 122 19.73 -31.31 -7.83
N ILE A 123 20.83 -31.75 -8.43
CA ILE A 123 20.85 -32.77 -9.48
C ILE A 123 21.93 -33.82 -9.20
N SER A 124 21.68 -35.08 -9.55
CA SER A 124 22.72 -36.11 -9.65
C SER A 124 22.42 -37.08 -10.79
N THR A 125 23.44 -37.77 -11.31
CA THR A 125 23.25 -38.77 -12.35
C THR A 125 24.07 -40.04 -12.09
N THR A 126 23.60 -41.19 -12.56
CA THR A 126 24.35 -42.44 -12.53
C THR A 126 25.39 -42.57 -13.66
N GLN A 127 25.37 -41.68 -14.66
CA GLN A 127 26.37 -41.67 -15.74
C GLN A 127 27.73 -41.17 -15.21
N SER A 128 28.81 -41.78 -15.68
CA SER A 128 30.16 -41.29 -15.40
C SER A 128 30.47 -40.12 -16.33
N LEU A 129 30.60 -38.94 -15.73
CA LEU A 129 30.80 -37.66 -16.38
C LEU A 129 31.99 -36.97 -15.71
N THR A 130 32.95 -36.47 -16.47
CA THR A 130 34.18 -35.88 -15.91
C THR A 130 34.13 -34.36 -16.01
N ASP A 131 34.31 -33.67 -14.88
CA ASP A 131 34.39 -32.20 -14.81
C ASP A 131 35.72 -31.65 -15.38
N SER A 132 35.84 -30.33 -15.48
CA SER A 132 37.08 -29.66 -15.93
C SER A 132 38.31 -29.95 -15.07
N ASN A 133 38.13 -30.43 -13.84
CA ASN A 133 39.19 -30.76 -12.88
C ASN A 133 39.55 -32.26 -12.90
N GLY A 134 38.86 -33.08 -13.69
CA GLY A 134 39.11 -34.52 -13.82
C GLY A 134 38.37 -35.40 -12.81
N ASN A 135 37.42 -34.85 -12.05
CA ASN A 135 36.61 -35.60 -11.08
C ASN A 135 35.40 -36.24 -11.78
N ASP A 136 35.04 -37.46 -11.37
CA ASP A 136 33.84 -38.16 -11.84
C ASP A 136 32.61 -37.71 -11.05
N LEU A 137 31.56 -37.27 -11.75
CA LEU A 137 30.31 -36.77 -11.19
C LEU A 137 29.25 -37.87 -10.98
N SER A 138 29.59 -39.14 -11.23
CA SER A 138 28.64 -40.24 -11.05
C SER A 138 28.18 -40.36 -9.58
N ASN A 139 26.86 -40.35 -9.39
CA ASN A 139 26.16 -40.38 -8.10
C ASN A 139 26.55 -39.22 -7.14
N ILE A 140 27.19 -38.17 -7.65
CA ILE A 140 27.48 -36.96 -6.90
C ILE A 140 26.31 -36.01 -7.04
N SER A 141 25.87 -35.47 -5.91
CA SER A 141 24.84 -34.45 -5.86
C SER A 141 25.45 -33.06 -5.98
N VAL A 142 25.02 -32.34 -7.02
CA VAL A 142 25.43 -30.95 -7.26
C VAL A 142 24.24 -30.05 -6.94
N ARG A 143 24.44 -29.06 -6.07
CA ARG A 143 23.42 -28.11 -5.66
C ARG A 143 23.52 -26.83 -6.48
N TRP A 144 22.37 -26.28 -6.86
CA TRP A 144 22.29 -24.98 -7.53
C TRP A 144 22.73 -23.85 -6.59
N ASN A 145 23.58 -22.95 -7.07
CA ASN A 145 24.11 -21.81 -6.31
C ASN A 145 24.77 -22.21 -4.97
N ASP A 146 25.64 -23.23 -5.01
CA ASP A 146 26.36 -23.72 -3.82
C ASP A 146 27.62 -22.90 -3.55
N ALA A 147 27.62 -22.13 -2.46
CA ALA A 147 28.77 -21.32 -2.05
C ALA A 147 30.02 -22.16 -1.70
N ASN A 148 29.87 -23.44 -1.36
CA ASN A 148 30.98 -24.31 -0.97
C ASN A 148 31.63 -25.05 -2.15
N ASN A 149 31.04 -24.96 -3.35
CA ASN A 149 31.54 -25.63 -4.56
C ASN A 149 31.69 -24.62 -5.70
N PRO A 150 32.85 -23.96 -5.88
CA PRO A 150 33.05 -22.95 -6.93
C PRO A 150 32.72 -23.44 -8.35
N ASP A 151 32.84 -24.74 -8.61
CA ASP A 151 32.58 -25.37 -9.91
C ASP A 151 31.13 -25.84 -10.08
N TRP A 152 30.23 -25.54 -9.12
CA TRP A 152 28.85 -26.04 -9.10
C TRP A 152 28.11 -25.80 -10.41
N PHE A 153 28.30 -24.63 -11.04
CA PHE A 153 27.57 -24.25 -12.24
C PHE A 153 27.99 -25.10 -13.44
N GLU A 154 29.30 -25.32 -13.62
CA GLU A 154 29.81 -26.19 -14.68
C GLU A 154 29.31 -27.62 -14.50
N GLN A 155 29.44 -28.17 -13.28
CA GLN A 155 29.01 -29.53 -12.98
C GLN A 155 27.50 -29.71 -13.19
N PHE A 156 26.69 -28.72 -12.78
CA PHE A 156 25.24 -28.76 -12.93
C PHE A 156 24.81 -28.75 -14.41
N ILE A 157 25.41 -27.88 -15.22
CA ILE A 157 25.16 -27.79 -16.66
C ILE A 157 25.69 -29.01 -17.39
N LEU A 158 26.82 -29.57 -16.97
CA LEU A 158 27.41 -30.76 -17.58
C LEU A 158 26.51 -31.99 -17.40
N ILE A 159 25.92 -32.16 -16.20
CA ILE A 159 24.91 -33.20 -15.97
C ILE A 159 23.66 -32.94 -16.81
N LEU A 160 23.13 -31.70 -16.84
CA LEU A 160 21.94 -31.40 -17.65
C LEU A 160 22.14 -31.60 -19.14
N ASN A 161 23.29 -31.22 -19.70
CA ASN A 161 23.61 -31.42 -21.11
C ASN A 161 23.71 -32.91 -21.49
N ALA A 162 24.08 -33.78 -20.55
CA ALA A 162 24.03 -35.22 -20.76
C ALA A 162 22.60 -35.77 -20.77
N VAL A 163 21.69 -35.11 -20.05
CA VAL A 163 20.27 -35.48 -19.97
C VAL A 163 19.44 -34.88 -21.11
N PHE A 164 19.81 -33.70 -21.63
CA PHE A 164 19.14 -33.06 -22.76
C PHE A 164 19.32 -33.82 -24.07
N SER A 165 18.43 -33.57 -25.03
CA SER A 165 18.64 -34.07 -26.39
C SER A 165 19.85 -33.40 -27.02
N GLU A 166 20.64 -34.17 -27.80
CA GLU A 166 21.84 -33.68 -28.48
C GLU A 166 21.58 -32.50 -29.43
N THR A 167 20.32 -32.34 -29.85
CA THR A 167 19.91 -31.26 -30.76
C THR A 167 19.69 -29.92 -30.05
N ASN A 168 19.44 -29.93 -28.74
CA ASN A 168 19.14 -28.75 -27.93
C ASN A 168 19.87 -28.76 -26.57
N PRO A 169 21.22 -28.80 -26.54
CA PRO A 169 21.96 -28.61 -25.30
C PRO A 169 21.73 -27.20 -24.74
N PHE A 170 22.03 -27.01 -23.46
CA PHE A 170 21.96 -25.72 -22.78
C PHE A 170 22.73 -24.65 -23.57
N GLY A 171 22.05 -23.53 -23.83
CA GLY A 171 22.52 -22.46 -24.73
C GLY A 171 21.95 -22.53 -26.16
N ARG A 172 21.29 -23.63 -26.54
CA ARG A 172 20.49 -23.78 -27.76
C ARG A 172 19.10 -24.31 -27.41
N PRO A 173 18.18 -23.46 -26.92
CA PRO A 173 16.86 -23.90 -26.49
C PRO A 173 15.99 -24.38 -27.65
N LEU A 174 15.02 -25.24 -27.36
CA LEU A 174 13.99 -25.65 -28.33
C LEU A 174 13.08 -24.47 -28.71
N LYS A 175 12.76 -23.65 -27.71
CA LYS A 175 11.92 -22.45 -27.80
C LYS A 175 12.43 -21.42 -26.81
N GLU A 176 12.43 -20.15 -27.19
CA GLU A 176 12.70 -19.02 -26.30
C GLU A 176 11.65 -17.94 -26.47
N GLY A 177 11.38 -17.20 -25.39
CA GLY A 177 10.43 -16.08 -25.35
C GLY A 177 10.46 -15.41 -23.98
N LEU A 178 9.46 -14.57 -23.71
CA LEU A 178 9.26 -13.87 -22.46
C LEU A 178 8.00 -14.39 -21.79
N VAL A 179 8.03 -14.58 -20.46
CA VAL A 179 6.83 -14.87 -19.65
C VAL A 179 6.93 -14.01 -18.39
N ASN A 180 5.95 -13.14 -18.16
CA ASN A 180 6.01 -12.08 -17.13
C ASN A 180 7.31 -11.26 -17.24
N ARG A 181 7.69 -10.86 -18.46
CA ARG A 181 8.93 -10.12 -18.79
C ARG A 181 10.23 -10.83 -18.40
N ILE A 182 10.18 -12.07 -17.93
CA ILE A 182 11.35 -12.90 -17.60
C ILE A 182 11.68 -13.78 -18.80
N LYS A 183 12.96 -13.76 -19.22
CA LYS A 183 13.43 -14.59 -20.31
C LYS A 183 13.26 -16.06 -19.95
N THR A 184 12.51 -16.76 -20.79
CA THR A 184 12.08 -18.14 -20.57
C THR A 184 12.46 -18.99 -21.77
N GLN A 185 13.01 -20.17 -21.50
CA GLN A 185 13.53 -21.10 -22.51
C GLN A 185 13.07 -22.52 -22.19
N THR A 186 12.77 -23.32 -23.22
CA THR A 186 12.40 -24.73 -23.08
C THR A 186 13.49 -25.64 -23.61
N TYR A 187 13.83 -26.68 -22.85
CA TYR A 187 14.78 -27.72 -23.22
C TYR A 187 14.10 -29.09 -23.14
N SER A 188 14.37 -29.97 -24.11
CA SER A 188 13.82 -31.33 -24.13
C SER A 188 14.83 -32.29 -23.50
N LEU A 189 14.35 -33.16 -22.60
CA LEU A 189 15.15 -34.26 -22.09
C LEU A 189 15.29 -35.36 -23.17
N ASN A 190 16.26 -36.26 -22.98
CA ASN A 190 16.41 -37.51 -23.72
C ASN A 190 15.93 -38.70 -22.86
N ASN A 191 14.81 -38.51 -22.16
CA ASN A 191 14.26 -39.52 -21.27
C ASN A 191 13.57 -40.65 -22.04
N ASP A 192 13.51 -41.85 -21.47
CA ASP A 192 12.74 -42.95 -22.05
C ASP A 192 11.23 -42.66 -21.93
N PRO A 193 10.52 -42.39 -23.04
CA PRO A 193 9.12 -42.03 -22.99
C PRO A 193 8.22 -43.22 -22.57
N SER A 194 8.75 -44.45 -22.58
CA SER A 194 8.03 -45.66 -22.19
C SER A 194 8.08 -45.97 -20.69
N ALA A 195 9.03 -45.37 -19.95
CA ALA A 195 9.37 -45.80 -18.59
C ALA A 195 8.52 -45.17 -17.47
N ASN A 196 8.00 -43.95 -17.65
CA ASN A 196 6.97 -43.34 -16.80
C ASN A 196 6.34 -42.14 -17.51
N ARG A 197 5.02 -42.21 -17.76
CA ARG A 197 4.24 -41.18 -18.47
C ARG A 197 3.85 -39.98 -17.61
N VAL A 198 3.85 -40.19 -16.30
CA VAL A 198 3.37 -39.26 -15.28
C VAL A 198 4.27 -39.45 -14.07
N PHE A 199 4.67 -38.34 -13.46
CA PHE A 199 5.62 -38.33 -12.35
C PHE A 199 4.92 -37.84 -11.07
N PRO A 200 4.24 -38.72 -10.34
CA PRO A 200 3.46 -38.35 -9.17
C PRO A 200 4.35 -38.04 -7.96
N PHE A 201 3.93 -37.07 -7.16
CA PHE A 201 4.46 -36.81 -5.82
C PHE A 201 3.33 -36.32 -4.91
N SER A 202 3.50 -36.40 -3.59
CA SER A 202 2.50 -35.92 -2.63
C SER A 202 3.08 -34.86 -1.71
N SER A 203 2.27 -33.90 -1.29
CA SER A 203 2.64 -32.87 -0.32
C SER A 203 1.51 -32.65 0.68
N THR A 204 1.87 -32.35 1.93
CA THR A 204 0.91 -32.07 3.01
C THR A 204 0.72 -30.55 3.14
N ILE A 205 -0.53 -30.11 3.03
CA ILE A 205 -0.95 -28.71 3.08
C ILE A 205 -2.06 -28.61 4.14
N ASN A 206 -1.92 -27.72 5.12
CA ASN A 206 -2.87 -27.55 6.23
C ASN A 206 -3.28 -28.84 6.95
N GLY A 207 -2.37 -29.83 7.01
CA GLY A 207 -2.61 -31.13 7.66
C GLY A 207 -3.27 -32.20 6.79
N GLU A 208 -3.67 -31.89 5.55
CA GLU A 208 -4.19 -32.84 4.57
C GLU A 208 -3.15 -33.15 3.48
N ASN A 209 -3.11 -34.41 3.02
CA ASN A 209 -2.17 -34.84 1.97
C ASN A 209 -2.83 -34.75 0.60
N PHE A 210 -2.19 -34.01 -0.32
CA PHE A 210 -2.64 -33.85 -1.71
C PHE A 210 -1.67 -34.53 -2.67
N ASP A 211 -2.23 -35.16 -3.70
CA ASP A 211 -1.47 -35.75 -4.81
C ASP A 211 -1.24 -34.72 -5.91
N PHE A 212 -0.02 -34.72 -6.46
CA PHE A 212 0.46 -33.85 -7.52
C PHE A 212 1.19 -34.66 -8.59
N GLU A 213 1.31 -34.10 -9.78
CA GLU A 213 2.07 -34.68 -10.88
C GLU A 213 2.99 -33.61 -11.48
N ILE A 214 4.23 -34.01 -11.79
CA ILE A 214 5.06 -33.23 -12.72
C ILE A 214 4.58 -33.54 -14.13
N VAL A 215 4.22 -32.48 -14.85
CA VAL A 215 3.61 -32.53 -16.18
C VAL A 215 4.57 -31.96 -17.22
N ASN A 216 4.31 -32.24 -18.50
CA ASN A 216 5.17 -31.74 -19.59
C ASN A 216 4.86 -30.26 -19.89
N PRO A 217 5.79 -29.32 -19.63
CA PRO A 217 5.52 -27.91 -19.81
C PRO A 217 5.70 -27.40 -21.24
N ASP A 218 4.95 -26.35 -21.57
CA ASP A 218 5.23 -25.38 -22.62
C ASP A 218 4.75 -23.99 -22.15
N PHE A 219 5.00 -22.96 -22.95
CA PHE A 219 4.58 -21.59 -22.64
C PHE A 219 4.19 -20.83 -23.89
N GLU A 220 3.34 -19.80 -23.77
CA GLU A 220 3.09 -18.83 -24.85
C GLU A 220 3.91 -17.56 -24.60
N ASP A 221 4.37 -16.90 -25.67
CA ASP A 221 5.17 -15.67 -25.54
C ASP A 221 4.30 -14.55 -24.96
N ASN A 222 4.73 -13.98 -23.84
CA ASN A 222 3.95 -13.12 -22.93
C ASN A 222 2.64 -13.74 -22.42
N GLY A 223 2.50 -15.06 -22.44
CA GLY A 223 1.34 -15.79 -21.94
C GLY A 223 1.62 -16.58 -20.66
N LEU A 224 0.86 -17.66 -20.46
CA LEU A 224 0.98 -18.53 -19.29
C LEU A 224 1.75 -19.82 -19.62
N PHE A 225 2.24 -20.47 -18.56
CA PHE A 225 2.72 -21.84 -18.65
C PHE A 225 1.53 -22.80 -18.75
N PHE A 226 1.60 -23.76 -19.67
CA PHE A 226 0.55 -24.76 -19.84
C PHE A 226 1.13 -26.17 -20.00
N GLU A 227 0.26 -27.16 -19.81
CA GLU A 227 0.60 -28.57 -20.01
C GLU A 227 0.35 -28.95 -21.46
N ARG A 228 1.35 -29.57 -22.09
CA ARG A 228 1.20 -30.13 -23.45
C ARG A 228 0.22 -31.30 -23.44
N SER A 229 -0.47 -31.47 -24.57
CA SER A 229 -1.32 -32.65 -24.83
C SER A 229 -0.55 -33.95 -24.52
N PRO A 230 -1.08 -34.85 -23.68
CA PRO A 230 -0.33 -36.04 -23.26
C PRO A 230 0.05 -36.94 -24.43
N ASN A 231 1.35 -37.07 -24.73
CA ASN A 231 1.85 -37.86 -25.85
C ASN A 231 2.79 -39.01 -25.39
N PRO A 232 2.47 -40.29 -25.71
CA PRO A 232 3.26 -41.45 -25.27
C PRO A 232 4.70 -41.55 -25.78
N ILE A 233 5.07 -40.77 -26.80
CA ILE A 233 6.41 -40.81 -27.42
C ILE A 233 7.19 -39.50 -27.24
N GLU A 234 6.58 -38.48 -26.67
CA GLU A 234 7.28 -37.21 -26.43
C GLU A 234 8.10 -37.27 -25.14
N PRO A 235 9.35 -36.79 -25.18
CA PRO A 235 10.14 -36.59 -23.97
C PRO A 235 9.58 -35.46 -23.08
N LEU A 236 9.96 -35.48 -21.81
CA LEU A 236 9.65 -34.42 -20.86
C LEU A 236 10.45 -33.15 -21.19
N HIS A 237 9.84 -31.98 -21.04
CA HIS A 237 10.53 -30.71 -21.15
C HIS A 237 10.90 -30.12 -19.79
N LEU A 238 11.97 -29.32 -19.78
CA LEU A 238 12.46 -28.54 -18.65
C LEU A 238 12.48 -27.07 -19.04
N ILE A 239 11.99 -26.19 -18.16
CA ILE A 239 12.00 -24.75 -18.39
C ILE A 239 13.26 -24.16 -17.74
N PHE A 240 13.93 -23.24 -18.42
CA PHE A 240 14.96 -22.37 -17.84
C PHE A 240 14.47 -20.93 -17.84
N ARG A 241 14.59 -20.23 -16.71
CA ARG A 241 14.23 -18.82 -16.58
C ARG A 241 15.43 -18.02 -16.08
N THR A 242 15.53 -16.77 -16.53
CA THR A 242 16.52 -15.82 -16.01
C THR A 242 15.97 -14.39 -15.99
N ASP A 243 16.04 -13.77 -14.81
CA ASP A 243 15.55 -12.41 -14.53
C ASP A 243 16.68 -11.37 -14.46
N GLY A 244 17.93 -11.78 -14.71
CA GLY A 244 19.10 -10.90 -14.63
C GLY A 244 19.60 -10.58 -13.23
N ARG A 245 18.93 -11.04 -12.15
CA ARG A 245 19.29 -10.77 -10.75
C ARG A 245 20.26 -11.80 -10.14
N GLY A 246 20.93 -12.58 -10.98
CA GLY A 246 21.91 -13.59 -10.57
C GLY A 246 21.31 -14.95 -10.19
N ASN A 247 22.18 -15.94 -9.91
CA ASN A 247 21.80 -17.35 -9.71
C ASN A 247 21.06 -17.63 -8.40
N ALA A 248 21.17 -16.73 -7.42
CA ALA A 248 20.45 -16.81 -6.15
C ALA A 248 18.97 -16.44 -6.28
N SER A 249 18.59 -15.70 -7.34
CA SER A 249 17.20 -15.26 -7.54
C SER A 249 16.23 -16.45 -7.56
N PRO A 250 15.06 -16.35 -6.90
CA PRO A 250 13.98 -17.32 -6.99
C PRO A 250 13.57 -17.65 -8.43
N ASN A 251 13.64 -16.65 -9.32
CA ASN A 251 13.19 -16.72 -10.72
C ASN A 251 14.28 -17.11 -11.72
N THR A 252 15.55 -17.23 -11.28
CA THR A 252 16.65 -17.70 -12.14
C THR A 252 17.00 -19.16 -11.84
N GLY A 253 16.91 -20.03 -12.86
CA GLY A 253 17.27 -21.45 -12.75
C GLY A 253 16.43 -22.36 -13.67
N PHE A 254 16.46 -23.66 -13.39
CA PHE A 254 15.66 -24.67 -14.09
C PHE A 254 14.40 -25.02 -13.30
N PHE A 255 13.28 -25.18 -14.00
CA PHE A 255 11.96 -25.37 -13.42
C PHE A 255 11.20 -26.52 -14.09
N LEU A 256 10.43 -27.22 -13.27
CA LEU A 256 9.42 -28.19 -13.71
C LEU A 256 8.03 -27.62 -13.43
N LEU A 257 7.06 -27.95 -14.28
CA LEU A 257 5.65 -27.61 -14.07
C LEU A 257 4.98 -28.73 -13.28
N PHE A 258 4.32 -28.37 -12.18
CA PHE A 258 3.48 -29.30 -11.44
C PHE A 258 2.02 -28.92 -11.57
N LYS A 259 1.15 -29.93 -11.47
CA LYS A 259 -0.30 -29.75 -11.32
C LYS A 259 -0.84 -30.66 -10.23
N GLN A 260 -1.84 -30.18 -9.50
CA GLN A 260 -2.53 -30.95 -8.49
C GLN A 260 -3.52 -31.93 -9.11
N GLY A 261 -3.59 -33.14 -8.57
CA GLY A 261 -4.51 -34.18 -9.00
C GLY A 261 -3.89 -35.16 -9.98
N VAL A 262 -4.68 -36.15 -10.39
CA VAL A 262 -4.20 -37.32 -11.14
C VAL A 262 -4.76 -37.31 -12.56
N LEU A 263 -3.90 -37.50 -13.56
CA LEU A 263 -4.32 -37.58 -14.96
C LEU A 263 -4.85 -38.99 -15.29
N GLN A 264 -6.12 -39.05 -15.69
CA GLN A 264 -6.82 -40.28 -16.08
C GLN A 264 -7.05 -40.32 -17.60
N LYS A 265 -7.32 -41.52 -18.11
CA LYS A 265 -7.74 -41.72 -19.52
C LYS A 265 -8.86 -42.72 -19.67
N GLU A 266 -9.70 -42.48 -20.66
CA GLU A 266 -10.74 -43.41 -21.12
C GLU A 266 -10.69 -43.55 -22.64
N ASP A 267 -10.65 -44.79 -23.14
CA ASP A 267 -10.57 -45.10 -24.56
C ASP A 267 -11.95 -45.53 -25.10
N PHE A 268 -12.41 -44.88 -26.17
CA PHE A 268 -13.69 -45.13 -26.82
C PHE A 268 -13.49 -45.61 -28.26
N ARG A 269 -14.14 -46.72 -28.62
CA ARG A 269 -14.20 -47.18 -30.01
C ARG A 269 -15.45 -46.66 -30.70
N ILE A 270 -15.27 -45.94 -31.81
CA ILE A 270 -16.31 -45.32 -32.61
C ILE A 270 -16.31 -45.97 -34.00
N ASP A 271 -17.08 -47.05 -34.16
CA ASP A 271 -17.11 -47.80 -35.41
C ASP A 271 -18.01 -47.16 -36.49
N ILE A 272 -18.93 -46.26 -36.10
CA ILE A 272 -19.90 -45.63 -37.01
C ILE A 272 -19.92 -44.12 -36.77
N PRO A 273 -19.74 -43.29 -37.82
CA PRO A 273 -19.91 -41.85 -37.73
C PRO A 273 -21.38 -41.51 -37.50
N ILE A 274 -21.71 -41.03 -36.30
CA ILE A 274 -23.04 -40.55 -35.93
C ILE A 274 -22.90 -39.05 -35.65
N GLU A 275 -23.76 -38.25 -36.29
CA GLU A 275 -23.80 -36.80 -36.08
C GLU A 275 -24.14 -36.43 -34.63
N ASN A 276 -23.56 -35.35 -34.10
CA ASN A 276 -23.82 -34.85 -32.73
C ASN A 276 -23.61 -35.90 -31.63
N ARG A 277 -22.66 -36.82 -31.82
CA ARG A 277 -22.36 -37.86 -30.83
C ARG A 277 -21.91 -37.25 -29.50
N ILE A 278 -22.44 -37.79 -28.41
CA ILE A 278 -22.06 -37.43 -27.04
C ILE A 278 -21.45 -38.66 -26.38
N LEU A 279 -20.26 -38.51 -25.80
CA LEU A 279 -19.59 -39.52 -24.98
C LEU A 279 -19.61 -39.05 -23.52
N ASN A 280 -20.11 -39.87 -22.61
CA ASN A 280 -20.15 -39.55 -21.19
C ASN A 280 -18.98 -40.22 -20.48
N LEU A 281 -18.20 -39.46 -19.74
CA LEU A 281 -17.11 -39.99 -18.90
C LEU A 281 -17.60 -40.23 -17.47
N LEU A 282 -17.05 -41.23 -16.78
CA LEU A 282 -17.47 -41.55 -15.41
C LEU A 282 -16.66 -40.83 -14.34
N GLY A 283 -15.49 -40.26 -14.71
CA GLY A 283 -14.63 -39.51 -13.81
C GLY A 283 -15.35 -38.34 -13.14
N THR A 284 -15.06 -38.12 -11.86
CA THR A 284 -15.66 -37.07 -11.00
C THR A 284 -14.61 -36.04 -10.64
N SER A 285 -15.03 -34.83 -10.26
CA SER A 285 -14.12 -33.74 -9.88
C SER A 285 -13.11 -33.40 -11.00
N VAL A 286 -13.56 -33.52 -12.25
CA VAL A 286 -12.70 -33.28 -13.42
C VAL A 286 -12.47 -31.79 -13.56
N ASN A 287 -11.20 -31.38 -13.57
CA ASN A 287 -10.85 -29.98 -13.64
C ASN A 287 -11.25 -29.32 -14.97
N ASN A 288 -11.38 -28.00 -14.93
CA ASN A 288 -11.88 -27.21 -16.05
C ASN A 288 -10.96 -27.25 -17.29
N ASP A 289 -9.65 -27.25 -17.04
CA ASP A 289 -8.65 -26.91 -18.05
C ASP A 289 -8.08 -28.17 -18.73
N ASP A 290 -7.79 -29.24 -17.97
CA ASP A 290 -7.10 -30.43 -18.48
C ASP A 290 -8.08 -31.47 -19.03
N VAL A 291 -8.55 -31.22 -20.25
CA VAL A 291 -9.35 -32.18 -21.01
C VAL A 291 -8.82 -32.24 -22.44
N PHE A 292 -8.24 -33.38 -22.81
CA PHE A 292 -7.63 -33.59 -24.13
C PHE A 292 -8.32 -34.74 -24.85
N VAL A 293 -8.56 -34.58 -26.16
CA VAL A 293 -9.19 -35.60 -27.00
C VAL A 293 -8.25 -35.92 -28.17
N GLN A 294 -7.92 -37.19 -28.32
CA GLN A 294 -6.97 -37.67 -29.32
C GLN A 294 -7.57 -38.86 -30.07
N GLU A 295 -7.43 -38.89 -31.39
CA GLU A 295 -7.61 -40.11 -32.17
C GLU A 295 -6.32 -40.93 -32.06
N ILE A 296 -6.46 -42.23 -31.77
CA ILE A 296 -5.34 -43.15 -31.59
C ILE A 296 -5.45 -44.36 -32.53
N ASP A 297 -4.31 -44.99 -32.82
CA ASP A 297 -4.26 -46.27 -33.53
C ASP A 297 -4.45 -47.48 -32.59
N GLU A 298 -4.41 -48.70 -33.15
CA GLU A 298 -4.54 -49.93 -32.36
C GLU A 298 -3.34 -50.18 -31.41
N GLN A 299 -2.21 -49.51 -31.64
CA GLN A 299 -1.01 -49.56 -30.82
C GLN A 299 -1.02 -48.49 -29.71
N GLY A 300 -1.99 -47.56 -29.76
CA GLY A 300 -2.17 -46.49 -28.78
C GLY A 300 -1.35 -45.24 -29.06
N PHE A 301 -0.77 -45.11 -30.26
CA PHE A 301 -0.11 -43.88 -30.73
C PHE A 301 -1.15 -42.88 -31.24
N ILE A 302 -0.82 -41.60 -31.13
CA ILE A 302 -1.69 -40.50 -31.55
C ILE A 302 -1.66 -40.41 -33.08
N VAL A 303 -2.85 -40.44 -33.68
CA VAL A 303 -3.07 -40.20 -35.11
C VAL A 303 -3.35 -38.72 -35.36
N GLN A 304 -4.27 -38.14 -34.57
CA GLN A 304 -4.70 -36.75 -34.69
C GLN A 304 -5.15 -36.22 -33.33
N GLU A 305 -4.76 -34.99 -32.98
CA GLU A 305 -5.28 -34.27 -31.82
C GLU A 305 -6.50 -33.45 -32.21
N TRP A 306 -7.51 -33.45 -31.36
CA TRP A 306 -8.73 -32.68 -31.58
C TRP A 306 -8.68 -31.41 -30.72
N THR A 307 -9.20 -30.31 -31.26
CA THR A 307 -9.14 -28.98 -30.63
C THR A 307 -10.41 -28.72 -29.81
N LYS A 308 -10.23 -28.29 -28.55
CA LYS A 308 -11.33 -27.93 -27.65
C LYS A 308 -11.96 -26.61 -28.11
N VAL A 309 -13.28 -26.57 -28.26
CA VAL A 309 -13.99 -25.31 -28.51
C VAL A 309 -13.94 -24.45 -27.23
N PRO A 310 -13.50 -23.17 -27.32
CA PRO A 310 -13.50 -22.27 -26.18
C PRO A 310 -14.89 -22.11 -25.58
N ALA A 311 -14.98 -22.06 -24.26
CA ALA A 311 -16.23 -21.96 -23.51
C ALA A 311 -16.79 -20.53 -23.46
N ILE A 312 -16.72 -19.81 -24.58
CA ILE A 312 -17.29 -18.47 -24.74
C ILE A 312 -18.79 -18.60 -24.95
N VAL A 313 -19.56 -17.60 -24.51
CA VAL A 313 -21.00 -17.57 -24.78
C VAL A 313 -21.22 -17.54 -26.30
N GLY A 314 -22.28 -18.21 -26.76
CA GLY A 314 -22.54 -18.42 -28.20
C GLY A 314 -21.67 -19.48 -28.88
N ASN A 315 -20.50 -19.83 -28.34
CA ASN A 315 -19.61 -20.84 -28.91
C ASN A 315 -20.06 -22.29 -28.61
N ASN A 316 -20.08 -23.11 -29.65
CA ASN A 316 -20.37 -24.54 -29.62
C ASN A 316 -19.76 -25.22 -30.85
N VAL A 317 -19.91 -26.56 -30.95
CA VAL A 317 -19.39 -27.34 -32.09
C VAL A 317 -19.92 -26.91 -33.48
N ILE A 318 -20.98 -26.11 -33.56
CA ILE A 318 -21.58 -25.63 -34.82
C ILE A 318 -21.16 -24.17 -35.09
N PHE A 319 -21.25 -23.31 -34.07
CA PHE A 319 -20.88 -21.90 -34.13
C PHE A 319 -19.72 -21.70 -33.18
N ASN A 320 -18.50 -21.54 -33.68
CA ASN A 320 -17.33 -21.30 -32.84
C ASN A 320 -16.44 -20.21 -33.43
N SER A 321 -15.55 -19.69 -32.59
CA SER A 321 -14.54 -18.70 -32.94
C SER A 321 -13.24 -19.29 -33.52
N LEU A 322 -13.13 -20.62 -33.66
CA LEU A 322 -11.94 -21.25 -34.22
C LEU A 322 -11.85 -20.98 -35.73
N GLU A 323 -10.63 -21.10 -36.29
CA GLU A 323 -10.43 -20.93 -37.72
C GLU A 323 -11.29 -21.91 -38.53
N LYS A 324 -11.85 -21.46 -39.66
CA LYS A 324 -12.66 -22.33 -40.54
C LYS A 324 -11.90 -23.55 -41.09
N SER A 325 -10.56 -23.51 -41.06
CA SER A 325 -9.66 -24.61 -41.40
C SER A 325 -9.71 -25.74 -40.37
N GLU A 326 -9.95 -25.40 -39.10
CA GLU A 326 -9.99 -26.35 -38.01
C GLU A 326 -11.36 -27.06 -38.00
N ARG A 327 -11.34 -28.37 -38.25
CA ARG A 327 -12.55 -29.18 -38.38
C ARG A 327 -12.60 -30.33 -37.37
N ASP A 328 -11.49 -30.64 -36.70
CA ASP A 328 -11.43 -31.72 -35.71
C ASP A 328 -11.63 -31.13 -34.31
N ILE A 329 -12.88 -30.72 -34.04
CA ILE A 329 -13.23 -29.97 -32.82
C ILE A 329 -14.18 -30.74 -31.92
N PHE A 330 -14.11 -30.46 -30.62
CA PHE A 330 -15.03 -31.01 -29.63
C PHE A 330 -15.44 -29.97 -28.59
N ASN A 331 -16.60 -30.17 -27.96
CA ASN A 331 -17.05 -29.35 -26.84
C ASN A 331 -17.17 -30.20 -25.56
N VAL A 332 -16.79 -29.62 -24.43
CA VAL A 332 -16.86 -30.23 -23.09
C VAL A 332 -18.14 -29.76 -22.40
N VAL A 333 -18.95 -30.71 -21.96
CA VAL A 333 -20.24 -30.45 -21.35
C VAL A 333 -20.21 -30.86 -19.88
N THR A 334 -20.28 -29.89 -18.98
CA THR A 334 -20.30 -30.12 -17.52
C THR A 334 -21.59 -30.80 -17.05
N ARG A 335 -21.47 -31.75 -16.14
CA ARG A 335 -22.52 -32.46 -15.42
C ARG A 335 -22.31 -32.32 -13.90
N PRO A 336 -23.27 -32.72 -13.05
CA PRO A 336 -23.10 -32.67 -11.60
C PRO A 336 -21.84 -33.42 -11.13
N ASN A 337 -21.25 -32.97 -10.01
CA ASN A 337 -19.98 -33.48 -9.46
C ASN A 337 -18.79 -33.37 -10.43
N ASP A 338 -18.82 -32.33 -11.28
CA ASP A 338 -17.82 -32.02 -12.32
C ASP A 338 -17.51 -33.17 -13.26
N GLN A 339 -18.47 -34.07 -13.45
CA GLN A 339 -18.39 -35.04 -14.53
C GLN A 339 -18.49 -34.32 -15.87
N ILE A 340 -17.88 -34.89 -16.91
CA ILE A 340 -17.91 -34.31 -18.25
C ILE A 340 -18.54 -35.24 -19.29
N SER A 341 -19.10 -34.62 -20.31
CA SER A 341 -19.46 -35.29 -21.56
C SER A 341 -18.79 -34.58 -22.73
N ILE A 342 -18.20 -35.34 -23.64
CA ILE A 342 -17.61 -34.81 -24.87
C ILE A 342 -18.65 -34.85 -25.97
N ARG A 343 -18.94 -33.70 -26.57
CA ARG A 343 -19.85 -33.55 -27.70
C ARG A 343 -19.05 -33.27 -28.96
N PHE A 344 -19.29 -34.06 -29.98
CA PHE A 344 -18.70 -33.90 -31.31
C PHE A 344 -19.66 -33.21 -32.30
N ALA A 345 -19.10 -32.75 -33.41
CA ALA A 345 -19.83 -32.06 -34.47
C ALA A 345 -20.73 -32.98 -35.33
N ASP A 346 -21.43 -32.38 -36.29
CA ASP A 346 -22.44 -33.01 -37.15
C ASP A 346 -21.95 -33.37 -38.56
N GLY A 347 -20.67 -33.17 -38.88
CA GLY A 347 -20.11 -33.49 -40.20
C GLY A 347 -20.19 -32.35 -41.23
N ARG A 348 -21.05 -31.35 -41.00
CA ARG A 348 -21.25 -30.24 -41.96
C ARG A 348 -20.21 -29.15 -41.77
N PHE A 349 -20.05 -28.68 -40.54
CA PHE A 349 -19.11 -27.60 -40.21
C PHE A 349 -17.77 -28.16 -39.72
N ALA A 350 -17.82 -29.24 -38.95
CA ALA A 350 -16.66 -29.97 -38.44
C ALA A 350 -16.80 -31.48 -38.71
N ASN A 351 -15.73 -32.24 -38.56
CA ASN A 351 -15.68 -33.67 -38.86
C ASN A 351 -16.47 -34.49 -37.83
N VAL A 352 -17.03 -35.62 -38.28
CA VAL A 352 -17.68 -36.61 -37.39
C VAL A 352 -16.60 -37.60 -36.93
N PRO A 353 -16.50 -37.91 -35.63
CA PRO A 353 -15.46 -38.80 -35.13
C PRO A 353 -15.67 -40.23 -35.63
N THR A 354 -14.58 -40.89 -36.03
CA THR A 354 -14.52 -42.33 -36.39
C THR A 354 -13.17 -42.90 -35.99
N GLY A 355 -13.12 -44.13 -35.49
CA GLY A 355 -11.87 -44.76 -35.05
C GLY A 355 -11.80 -44.97 -33.54
N LEU A 356 -10.59 -45.08 -33.01
CA LEU A 356 -10.34 -45.19 -31.57
C LEU A 356 -9.99 -43.80 -31.03
N PHE A 357 -10.68 -43.39 -29.98
CA PHE A 357 -10.47 -42.09 -29.34
C PHE A 357 -9.99 -42.30 -27.91
N ARG A 358 -8.96 -41.59 -27.52
CA ARG A 358 -8.52 -41.48 -26.13
C ARG A 358 -8.88 -40.10 -25.61
N ILE A 359 -9.54 -40.09 -24.46
CA ILE A 359 -9.90 -38.85 -23.76
C ILE A 359 -9.12 -38.83 -22.47
N TRP A 360 -8.26 -37.83 -22.32
CA TRP A 360 -7.52 -37.56 -21.09
C TRP A 360 -8.25 -36.51 -20.28
N TYR A 361 -8.29 -36.71 -18.97
CA TYR A 361 -8.93 -35.77 -18.05
C TYR A 361 -8.27 -35.84 -16.67
N ARG A 362 -8.10 -34.69 -16.00
CA ARG A 362 -7.49 -34.64 -14.66
C ARG A 362 -8.55 -34.57 -13.57
N GLU A 363 -8.48 -35.49 -12.61
CA GLU A 363 -9.28 -35.42 -11.39
C GLU A 363 -8.51 -34.63 -10.34
N SER A 364 -9.07 -33.52 -9.86
CA SER A 364 -8.42 -32.61 -8.90
C SER A 364 -9.25 -32.48 -7.63
N ALA A 365 -8.66 -31.94 -6.55
CA ALA A 365 -9.28 -31.92 -5.23
C ALA A 365 -10.55 -31.06 -5.16
N GLY A 366 -10.64 -30.02 -6.00
CA GLY A 366 -11.83 -29.15 -6.05
C GLY A 366 -12.03 -28.27 -4.82
N VAL A 367 -10.95 -27.97 -4.11
CA VAL A 367 -10.91 -27.08 -2.95
C VAL A 367 -9.87 -25.99 -3.19
N ARG A 368 -10.08 -24.81 -2.61
CA ARG A 368 -9.12 -23.70 -2.63
C ARG A 368 -8.13 -23.89 -1.49
N PHE A 369 -6.84 -23.80 -1.78
CA PHE A 369 -5.76 -23.85 -0.81
C PHE A 369 -4.52 -23.16 -1.38
N THR A 370 -3.69 -22.65 -0.47
CA THR A 370 -2.41 -22.02 -0.79
C THR A 370 -1.27 -22.98 -0.47
N ILE A 371 -0.40 -23.22 -1.44
CA ILE A 371 0.82 -24.02 -1.27
C ILE A 371 1.95 -23.06 -0.92
N LYS A 372 2.49 -23.16 0.29
CA LYS A 372 3.64 -22.36 0.72
C LYS A 372 4.96 -23.10 0.41
N PRO A 373 6.09 -22.39 0.23
CA PRO A 373 7.39 -23.01 -0.05
C PRO A 373 7.79 -24.12 0.93
N GLU A 374 7.41 -24.04 2.20
CA GLU A 374 7.62 -25.07 3.22
C GLU A 374 6.86 -26.38 2.98
N ASN A 375 5.74 -26.37 2.26
CA ASN A 375 4.98 -27.57 1.97
C ASN A 375 5.67 -28.45 0.91
N MET A 376 6.47 -27.85 0.02
CA MET A 376 7.14 -28.53 -1.09
C MET A 376 8.65 -28.26 -1.10
N ARG A 377 9.37 -28.85 -0.15
CA ARG A 377 10.84 -28.76 -0.06
C ARG A 377 11.52 -30.10 -0.34
N ASN A 378 12.54 -30.07 -1.20
CA ASN A 378 13.43 -31.20 -1.47
C ASN A 378 12.70 -32.46 -1.95
N ASN A 379 11.62 -32.29 -2.71
CA ASN A 379 10.95 -33.39 -3.37
C ASN A 379 11.88 -33.97 -4.43
N ARG A 380 11.89 -35.30 -4.58
CA ARG A 380 12.80 -36.00 -5.48
C ARG A 380 12.04 -36.69 -6.59
N LEU A 381 12.56 -36.55 -7.81
CA LEU A 381 12.09 -37.20 -9.01
C LEU A 381 13.26 -37.90 -9.72
N ASP A 382 13.13 -39.20 -9.98
CA ASP A 382 14.12 -39.98 -10.72
C ASP A 382 13.62 -40.25 -12.14
N ILE A 383 14.40 -39.83 -13.15
CA ILE A 383 14.05 -39.94 -14.57
C ILE A 383 15.09 -40.80 -15.30
N PRO A 384 14.69 -41.87 -15.99
CA PRO A 384 15.59 -42.63 -16.85
C PRO A 384 15.84 -41.87 -18.17
N TYR A 385 17.09 -41.78 -18.61
CA TYR A 385 17.48 -41.15 -19.87
C TYR A 385 18.52 -41.97 -20.62
N PHE A 386 18.61 -41.75 -21.94
CA PHE A 386 19.59 -42.41 -22.79
C PHE A 386 20.83 -41.54 -22.97
N ASP A 387 22.01 -42.15 -22.87
CA ASP A 387 23.27 -41.51 -23.28
C ASP A 387 23.29 -41.29 -24.80
N GLY A 388 23.74 -40.11 -25.24
CA GLY A 388 23.88 -39.73 -26.65
C GLY A 388 24.87 -40.60 -27.44
N VAL A 389 25.85 -41.22 -26.77
CA VAL A 389 26.90 -41.99 -27.46
C VAL A 389 26.51 -43.45 -27.72
N ASN A 390 26.10 -44.18 -26.68
CA ASN A 390 25.85 -45.63 -26.78
C ASN A 390 24.37 -46.03 -26.65
N ASN A 391 23.48 -45.07 -26.40
CA ASN A 391 22.05 -45.30 -26.12
C ASN A 391 21.81 -46.25 -24.94
N ASP A 392 22.74 -46.26 -23.97
CA ASP A 392 22.62 -46.94 -22.68
C ASP A 392 21.71 -46.13 -21.75
N THR A 393 20.95 -46.80 -20.89
CA THR A 393 20.01 -46.14 -19.96
C THR A 393 20.70 -45.79 -18.64
N PHE A 394 20.63 -44.52 -18.26
CA PHE A 394 21.07 -43.97 -16.98
C PHE A 394 19.90 -43.30 -16.24
N PHE A 395 20.09 -42.96 -14.97
CA PHE A 395 19.11 -42.21 -14.20
C PHE A 395 19.66 -40.83 -13.87
N VAL A 396 18.79 -39.82 -13.95
CA VAL A 396 19.01 -38.51 -13.34
C VAL A 396 18.02 -38.37 -12.18
N SER A 397 18.54 -37.89 -11.04
CA SER A 397 17.75 -37.57 -9.86
C SER A 397 17.65 -36.06 -9.74
N PHE A 398 16.44 -35.55 -9.92
CA PHE A 398 16.08 -34.15 -9.72
C PHE A 398 15.53 -33.95 -8.31
N THR A 399 16.15 -33.06 -7.56
CA THR A 399 15.60 -32.55 -6.30
C THR A 399 15.07 -31.14 -6.55
N PHE A 400 13.80 -30.91 -6.25
CA PHE A 400 13.13 -29.63 -6.52
C PHE A 400 12.40 -29.11 -5.29
N SER A 401 12.24 -27.80 -5.24
CA SER A 401 11.52 -27.08 -4.20
C SER A 401 10.72 -25.93 -4.78
N LEU A 402 9.55 -25.67 -4.20
CA LEU A 402 8.79 -24.47 -4.47
C LEU A 402 9.52 -23.24 -3.90
N GLN A 403 9.58 -22.15 -4.67
CA GLN A 403 10.28 -20.91 -4.26
C GLN A 403 9.31 -19.81 -3.81
N GLU A 404 8.13 -19.76 -4.41
CA GLU A 404 7.08 -18.77 -4.16
C GLU A 404 5.75 -19.50 -3.88
N SER A 405 4.86 -18.91 -3.10
CA SER A 405 3.56 -19.52 -2.79
C SER A 405 2.66 -19.60 -4.04
N VAL A 406 1.78 -20.60 -4.08
CA VAL A 406 0.82 -20.81 -5.18
C VAL A 406 -0.60 -20.92 -4.63
N SER A 407 -1.49 -20.02 -5.04
CA SER A 407 -2.88 -19.91 -4.56
C SER A 407 -3.93 -19.90 -5.69
N ASN A 408 -3.65 -20.56 -6.82
CA ASN A 408 -4.50 -20.55 -8.02
C ASN A 408 -5.50 -21.73 -8.14
N SER A 409 -5.71 -22.50 -7.07
CA SER A 409 -6.74 -23.54 -7.04
C SER A 409 -8.13 -22.93 -6.82
N THR A 410 -9.13 -23.43 -7.54
CA THR A 410 -10.51 -22.92 -7.41
C THR A 410 -11.50 -24.08 -7.29
N PRO A 411 -12.52 -23.96 -6.42
CA PRO A 411 -13.61 -24.92 -6.39
C PRO A 411 -14.55 -24.70 -7.58
N SER A 412 -15.41 -25.69 -7.82
CA SER A 412 -16.44 -25.59 -8.84
C SER A 412 -17.48 -24.54 -8.47
N GLU A 413 -17.98 -23.83 -9.48
CA GLU A 413 -18.91 -22.72 -9.25
C GLU A 413 -20.19 -23.19 -8.52
N THR A 414 -20.64 -22.42 -7.53
CA THR A 414 -21.83 -22.76 -6.74
C THR A 414 -23.10 -22.58 -7.55
N SER A 415 -24.18 -23.30 -7.20
CA SER A 415 -25.48 -23.12 -7.87
C SER A 415 -26.03 -21.70 -7.70
N ALA A 416 -25.71 -21.01 -6.60
CA ALA A 416 -26.14 -19.64 -6.35
C ALA A 416 -25.43 -18.66 -7.30
N SER A 417 -24.10 -18.73 -7.40
CA SER A 417 -23.32 -17.92 -8.33
C SER A 417 -23.79 -18.10 -9.78
N VAL A 418 -24.03 -19.35 -10.21
CA VAL A 418 -24.52 -19.61 -11.58
C VAL A 418 -25.90 -18.98 -11.82
N LYS A 419 -26.79 -18.99 -10.84
CA LYS A 419 -28.13 -18.38 -10.97
C LYS A 419 -28.05 -16.85 -11.08
N GLU A 420 -27.10 -16.24 -10.39
CA GLU A 420 -26.90 -14.80 -10.39
C GLU A 420 -26.22 -14.32 -11.68
N ARG A 421 -25.11 -14.97 -12.07
CA ARG A 421 -24.28 -14.54 -13.20
C ARG A 421 -24.85 -14.91 -14.56
N ALA A 422 -25.47 -16.08 -14.71
CA ALA A 422 -25.92 -16.54 -16.04
C ALA A 422 -26.95 -15.62 -16.72
N PRO A 423 -27.96 -15.05 -16.01
CA PRO A 423 -28.85 -14.05 -16.58
C PRO A 423 -28.15 -12.75 -16.96
N GLN A 424 -27.23 -12.28 -16.10
CA GLN A 424 -26.51 -11.03 -16.31
C GLN A 424 -25.64 -11.11 -17.59
N VAL A 425 -24.84 -12.17 -17.72
CA VAL A 425 -23.97 -12.38 -18.90
C VAL A 425 -24.79 -12.56 -20.17
N PHE A 426 -25.98 -13.19 -20.11
CA PHE A 426 -26.84 -13.37 -21.27
C PHE A 426 -27.23 -12.04 -21.95
N PHE A 427 -27.34 -10.93 -21.20
CA PHE A 427 -27.67 -9.62 -21.78
C PHE A 427 -26.57 -9.04 -22.66
N THR A 428 -25.31 -9.38 -22.39
CA THR A 428 -24.13 -8.80 -23.06
C THR A 428 -23.83 -9.40 -24.45
N GLN A 429 -24.55 -10.46 -24.89
CA GLN A 429 -24.41 -11.04 -26.25
C GLN A 429 -22.95 -11.25 -26.74
N ASP A 430 -22.10 -11.78 -25.86
CA ASP A 430 -20.68 -12.11 -26.10
C ASP A 430 -19.73 -10.91 -26.24
N ARG A 431 -20.20 -9.67 -26.05
CA ARG A 431 -19.44 -8.46 -26.36
C ARG A 431 -19.77 -7.31 -25.41
N MET A 432 -18.76 -6.50 -25.09
CA MET A 432 -18.96 -5.27 -24.33
C MET A 432 -19.24 -4.11 -25.28
N VAL A 433 -20.46 -3.55 -25.25
CA VAL A 433 -20.88 -2.46 -26.13
C VAL A 433 -21.30 -1.24 -25.32
N ASN A 434 -22.25 -1.41 -24.39
CA ASN A 434 -22.71 -0.34 -23.51
C ASN A 434 -21.91 -0.33 -22.19
N GLY A 435 -22.01 0.74 -21.39
CA GLY A 435 -21.27 0.86 -20.13
C GLY A 435 -21.63 -0.22 -19.09
N GLU A 436 -22.88 -0.69 -19.07
CA GLU A 436 -23.33 -1.77 -18.19
C GLU A 436 -22.72 -3.12 -18.56
N ASP A 437 -22.48 -3.37 -19.86
CA ASP A 437 -21.82 -4.59 -20.34
C ASP A 437 -20.39 -4.70 -19.78
N TYR A 438 -19.68 -3.58 -19.59
CA TYR A 438 -18.33 -3.57 -19.00
C TYR A 438 -18.35 -3.92 -17.49
N ASN A 439 -19.46 -3.70 -16.79
CA ASN A 439 -19.64 -4.14 -15.39
C ASN A 439 -19.93 -5.64 -15.30
N VAL A 440 -20.65 -6.17 -16.30
CA VAL A 440 -21.27 -7.50 -16.22
C VAL A 440 -20.46 -8.58 -16.94
N PHE A 441 -19.91 -8.29 -18.12
CA PHE A 441 -19.23 -9.29 -18.94
C PHE A 441 -18.03 -9.93 -18.22
N PRO A 442 -17.15 -9.18 -17.53
CA PRO A 442 -16.01 -9.80 -16.86
C PRO A 442 -16.40 -10.59 -15.60
N LEU A 443 -17.62 -10.44 -15.07
CA LEU A 443 -18.16 -11.32 -14.02
C LEU A 443 -18.34 -12.78 -14.48
N ARG A 444 -18.20 -13.07 -15.78
CA ARG A 444 -18.12 -14.46 -16.27
C ARG A 444 -16.95 -15.22 -15.64
N ASN A 445 -15.84 -14.52 -15.36
CA ASN A 445 -14.70 -15.13 -14.70
C ASN A 445 -15.02 -15.30 -13.20
N PRO A 446 -14.99 -16.53 -12.63
CA PRO A 446 -15.25 -16.77 -11.21
C PRO A 446 -14.28 -16.03 -10.27
N GLU A 447 -13.10 -15.65 -10.76
CA GLU A 447 -12.15 -14.85 -9.98
C GLU A 447 -12.57 -13.38 -9.84
N ALA A 448 -13.54 -12.87 -10.60
CA ALA A 448 -14.16 -11.59 -10.31
C ALA A 448 -15.20 -11.75 -9.19
N ALA A 449 -14.92 -11.16 -8.03
CA ALA A 449 -15.90 -11.06 -6.94
C ALA A 449 -16.87 -9.90 -7.20
N ARG A 450 -16.32 -8.73 -7.56
CA ARG A 450 -17.09 -7.52 -7.91
C ARG A 450 -16.32 -6.67 -8.91
N ILE A 451 -17.05 -5.99 -9.81
CA ILE A 451 -16.49 -5.15 -10.88
C ILE A 451 -17.25 -3.83 -10.95
N LYS A 452 -16.52 -2.75 -11.23
CA LYS A 452 -17.07 -1.45 -11.60
C LYS A 452 -16.26 -0.88 -12.75
N ALA A 453 -16.95 -0.51 -13.82
CA ALA A 453 -16.38 0.14 -14.98
C ALA A 453 -16.76 1.62 -14.97
N VAL A 454 -15.75 2.47 -15.18
CA VAL A 454 -15.90 3.91 -15.33
C VAL A 454 -15.40 4.28 -16.71
N ASN A 455 -16.25 4.96 -17.49
CA ASN A 455 -15.84 5.46 -18.79
C ASN A 455 -15.12 6.80 -18.63
N ARG A 456 -13.86 6.84 -19.05
CA ARG A 456 -13.06 8.05 -19.18
C ARG A 456 -13.07 8.48 -20.65
N ILE A 457 -13.89 9.49 -20.95
CA ILE A 457 -13.98 10.07 -22.29
C ILE A 457 -13.00 11.24 -22.36
N HIS A 458 -12.00 11.11 -23.24
CA HIS A 458 -11.12 12.21 -23.56
C HIS A 458 -11.60 12.88 -24.86
N SER A 459 -11.63 14.22 -24.90
CA SER A 459 -11.95 14.97 -26.11
C SER A 459 -10.77 14.85 -27.07
N GLY A 460 -10.74 13.77 -27.87
CA GLY A 460 -9.65 13.41 -28.78
C GLY A 460 -9.01 14.61 -29.48
N PHE A 461 -7.81 14.98 -29.03
CA PHE A 461 -6.95 15.94 -29.71
C PHE A 461 -6.09 15.19 -30.74
N SER A 462 -5.64 15.90 -31.78
CA SER A 462 -4.80 15.32 -32.83
C SER A 462 -3.47 14.83 -32.25
N ARG A 463 -2.87 13.76 -32.81
CA ARG A 463 -1.53 13.22 -32.47
C ARG A 463 -0.35 14.22 -32.41
N HIS A 464 -0.58 15.48 -32.73
CA HIS A 464 0.43 16.54 -32.81
C HIS A 464 0.29 17.58 -31.68
N ILE A 465 -0.63 17.38 -30.74
CA ILE A 465 -0.77 18.22 -29.55
C ILE A 465 -0.61 17.29 -28.35
N ASP A 466 0.40 17.58 -27.55
CA ASP A 466 0.66 16.91 -26.28
C ASP A 466 -0.53 17.15 -25.36
N ILE A 467 -1.09 16.08 -24.79
CA ILE A 467 -2.06 16.21 -23.71
C ILE A 467 -1.24 16.70 -22.51
N ASN A 468 -1.73 17.72 -21.82
CA ASN A 468 -1.22 18.10 -20.51
C ASN A 468 -2.26 17.60 -19.51
N ASP A 469 -2.00 16.45 -18.88
CA ASP A 469 -2.70 16.04 -17.66
C ASP A 469 -2.13 16.83 -16.48
N PRO A 470 -2.86 17.82 -15.93
CA PRO A 470 -2.34 18.61 -14.82
C PRO A 470 -2.30 17.84 -13.49
N THR A 471 -2.94 16.67 -13.42
CA THR A 471 -3.02 15.87 -12.19
C THR A 471 -1.85 14.93 -12.00
N GLY A 472 -1.06 14.65 -13.04
CA GLY A 472 0.09 13.74 -12.95
C GLY A 472 -0.25 12.25 -13.03
N PHE A 473 -1.52 11.86 -12.89
CA PHE A 473 -1.92 10.46 -12.85
C PHE A 473 -1.43 9.65 -14.07
N ALA A 474 -1.60 10.18 -15.28
CA ALA A 474 -1.33 9.44 -16.51
C ALA A 474 -0.10 9.93 -17.28
N GLN A 475 0.55 11.00 -16.84
CA GLN A 475 1.66 11.61 -17.55
C GLN A 475 2.67 12.21 -16.58
N ASN A 476 3.93 12.28 -17.03
CA ASN A 476 4.93 13.02 -16.27
C ASN A 476 4.54 14.50 -16.26
N VAL A 477 4.57 15.08 -15.07
CA VAL A 477 4.17 16.46 -14.85
C VAL A 477 5.38 17.27 -14.40
N ASN A 478 5.41 18.52 -14.84
CA ASN A 478 6.41 19.50 -14.46
C ASN A 478 5.69 20.85 -14.30
N LEU A 479 5.22 21.12 -13.08
CA LEU A 479 4.45 22.30 -12.74
C LEU A 479 5.30 23.29 -11.96
N PHE A 480 5.01 24.56 -12.14
CA PHE A 480 5.55 25.66 -11.37
C PHE A 480 4.37 26.38 -10.74
N ALA A 481 4.46 26.67 -9.46
CA ALA A 481 3.42 27.34 -8.70
C ALA A 481 4.04 28.31 -7.68
N GLU A 482 3.23 29.27 -7.23
CA GLU A 482 3.67 30.39 -6.39
C GLU A 482 3.15 30.31 -4.95
N ASP A 483 2.38 29.27 -4.62
CA ASP A 483 1.59 29.15 -3.40
C ASP A 483 2.05 28.02 -2.47
N GLY A 484 3.34 27.68 -2.55
CA GLY A 484 3.95 26.62 -1.77
C GLY A 484 4.10 26.98 -0.30
N LEU A 485 3.79 26.03 0.57
CA LEU A 485 3.89 26.14 2.02
C LEU A 485 4.71 24.96 2.54
N LEU A 486 5.80 25.22 3.26
CA LEU A 486 6.67 24.18 3.83
C LEU A 486 6.72 24.34 5.36
N TYR A 487 6.38 23.30 6.11
CA TYR A 487 6.41 23.31 7.58
C TYR A 487 6.75 21.94 8.14
N PHE A 488 7.05 21.86 9.44
CA PHE A 488 7.16 20.57 10.12
C PHE A 488 5.96 20.31 11.05
N ASN A 489 5.63 19.04 11.24
CA ASN A 489 4.60 18.59 12.15
C ASN A 489 5.18 17.53 13.09
N PHE A 490 5.07 17.75 14.40
CA PHE A 490 5.36 16.69 15.36
C PHE A 490 4.23 15.68 15.33
N ASN A 491 4.59 14.40 15.23
CA ASN A 491 3.64 13.30 15.26
C ASN A 491 4.04 12.29 16.35
N SER A 492 3.11 11.41 16.70
CA SER A 492 3.40 10.27 17.55
C SER A 492 2.71 9.02 17.02
N THR A 493 3.43 7.92 16.99
CA THR A 493 2.89 6.61 16.59
C THR A 493 2.60 5.78 17.83
N LEU A 494 1.42 5.17 17.91
CA LEU A 494 1.03 4.27 18.99
C LEU A 494 0.83 2.84 18.45
N GLU A 495 1.57 1.90 19.02
CA GLU A 495 1.43 0.46 18.74
C GLU A 495 0.98 -0.28 20.00
N GLU A 496 -0.12 -1.05 19.92
CA GLU A 496 -0.65 -1.79 21.08
C GLU A 496 -0.59 -3.32 20.92
N LEU A 497 0.00 -3.99 21.92
CA LEU A 497 0.04 -5.44 22.02
C LEU A 497 -0.82 -5.94 23.19
N ALA A 498 -1.99 -6.50 22.90
CA ALA A 498 -2.88 -7.09 23.90
C ALA A 498 -2.29 -8.36 24.54
N LEU A 499 -2.43 -8.52 25.85
CA LEU A 499 -1.96 -9.68 26.61
C LEU A 499 -3.13 -10.57 27.10
N PRO A 500 -2.99 -11.91 27.04
CA PRO A 500 -1.82 -12.67 26.61
C PRO A 500 -1.69 -12.73 25.08
N ALA A 501 -0.49 -12.47 24.57
CA ALA A 501 -0.16 -12.63 23.16
C ALA A 501 0.62 -13.92 22.90
N ASN A 502 0.50 -14.48 21.69
CA ASN A 502 1.30 -15.62 21.22
C ASN A 502 2.64 -15.19 20.60
N ILE A 503 3.14 -14.01 20.97
CA ILE A 503 4.44 -13.46 20.53
C ILE A 503 5.44 -13.59 21.69
N SER A 504 6.66 -14.00 21.39
CA SER A 504 7.75 -14.08 22.36
C SER A 504 8.38 -12.71 22.63
N ASP A 505 9.07 -12.55 23.76
CA ASP A 505 9.73 -11.27 24.11
C ASP A 505 10.78 -10.84 23.06
N ASP A 506 11.37 -11.78 22.33
CA ASP A 506 12.33 -11.53 21.23
C ASP A 506 11.61 -11.03 19.96
N GLU A 507 10.45 -11.63 19.67
CA GLU A 507 9.57 -11.19 18.59
C GLU A 507 8.99 -9.80 18.89
N ILE A 508 8.69 -9.44 20.16
CA ILE A 508 8.28 -8.08 20.52
C ILE A 508 9.36 -7.05 20.15
N VAL A 509 10.63 -7.33 20.43
CA VAL A 509 11.72 -6.39 20.10
C VAL A 509 11.92 -6.29 18.59
N SER A 510 11.93 -7.42 17.88
CA SER A 510 12.25 -7.47 16.45
C SER A 510 11.07 -7.08 15.54
N GLN A 511 9.84 -7.35 15.93
CA GLN A 511 8.63 -7.08 15.12
C GLN A 511 7.93 -5.77 15.50
N ILE A 512 8.10 -5.24 16.71
CA ILE A 512 7.42 -3.99 17.13
C ILE A 512 8.42 -2.86 17.37
N ILE A 513 9.40 -3.05 18.26
CA ILE A 513 10.29 -1.95 18.66
C ILE A 513 11.30 -1.60 17.55
N ALA A 514 11.85 -2.59 16.86
CA ALA A 514 12.86 -2.36 15.82
C ALA A 514 12.32 -1.60 14.59
N PRO A 515 11.11 -1.89 14.06
CA PRO A 515 10.49 -1.05 13.01
C PRO A 515 10.31 0.41 13.43
N LEU A 516 9.87 0.67 14.67
CA LEU A 516 9.71 2.03 15.19
C LEU A 516 11.03 2.83 15.21
N VAL A 517 12.18 2.17 15.36
CA VAL A 517 13.50 2.83 15.29
C VAL A 517 13.91 3.16 13.85
N ARG A 518 13.46 2.38 12.86
CA ARG A 518 13.84 2.51 11.45
C ARG A 518 13.02 3.55 10.68
N ALA A 519 11.91 4.01 11.24
CA ALA A 519 11.00 4.92 10.55
C ALA A 519 11.65 6.29 10.22
N LEU A 520 11.31 6.89 9.06
CA LEU A 520 12.01 8.04 8.44
C LEU A 520 11.89 9.35 9.23
N ASP A 521 10.69 9.89 9.37
CA ASP A 521 10.06 9.66 10.63
C ASP A 521 10.89 10.11 11.89
N ARG A 522 11.61 9.12 12.46
CA ARG A 522 12.39 9.19 13.73
C ARG A 522 13.76 9.79 13.46
N LYS A 523 14.28 9.53 12.27
CA LYS A 523 15.50 10.14 11.76
C LYS A 523 15.31 11.65 11.55
N HIS A 524 14.16 12.09 11.02
CA HIS A 524 13.82 13.51 10.94
C HIS A 524 13.79 14.17 12.34
N PHE A 525 13.14 13.50 13.30
CA PHE A 525 13.11 13.95 14.69
C PHE A 525 14.52 14.05 15.30
N PHE A 526 15.41 13.10 14.98
CA PHE A 526 16.81 13.12 15.39
C PHE A 526 17.55 14.34 14.83
N TYR A 527 17.50 14.58 13.52
CA TYR A 527 18.21 15.71 12.90
C TYR A 527 17.71 17.09 13.37
N PHE A 528 16.45 17.17 13.79
CA PHE A 528 15.84 18.38 14.32
C PHE A 528 16.31 18.69 15.75
N HIS A 529 16.29 17.71 16.66
CA HIS A 529 16.55 17.97 18.08
C HIS A 529 17.99 17.75 18.54
N TYR A 530 18.74 16.84 17.93
CA TYR A 530 20.05 16.44 18.45
C TYR A 530 21.13 17.49 18.17
N PRO A 531 22.11 17.67 19.08
CA PRO A 531 23.13 18.70 18.95
C PRO A 531 24.05 18.46 17.74
N ARG A 532 24.40 19.55 17.06
CA ARG A 532 25.44 19.58 16.02
C ARG A 532 26.73 20.12 16.65
N PHE A 533 27.85 19.48 16.36
CA PHE A 533 29.14 19.82 16.99
C PHE A 533 29.97 20.68 16.04
N THR A 534 30.44 21.84 16.53
CA THR A 534 31.31 22.73 15.75
C THR A 534 32.79 22.48 16.05
N THR A 535 33.60 22.55 15.00
CA THR A 535 35.07 22.44 15.02
C THR A 535 35.76 23.82 15.03
N GLU A 536 34.96 24.89 15.08
CA GLU A 536 35.43 26.28 15.19
C GLU A 536 35.56 26.66 16.68
N VAL A 537 36.68 27.26 17.07
CA VAL A 537 36.87 27.73 18.46
C VAL A 537 36.42 29.18 18.61
N ALA A 538 35.40 29.38 19.43
CA ALA A 538 34.95 30.70 19.85
C ALA A 538 35.96 31.33 20.83
N GLY A 539 36.73 32.31 20.32
CA GLY A 539 37.31 33.40 21.11
C GLY A 539 38.71 33.19 21.69
N GLN A 540 39.75 33.55 20.92
CA GLN A 540 40.91 34.30 21.42
C GLN A 540 41.49 35.24 20.34
N PHE A 541 41.12 36.52 20.44
CA PHE A 541 41.84 37.74 20.02
C PHE A 541 42.35 37.90 18.57
N ASN A 542 41.75 38.87 17.86
CA ASN A 542 42.38 39.78 16.89
C ASN A 542 43.33 39.16 15.85
N GLU A 543 42.79 38.53 14.81
CA GLU A 543 43.22 38.63 13.40
C GLU A 543 42.43 37.62 12.55
N SER A 544 41.44 38.10 11.78
CA SER A 544 41.09 37.71 10.40
C SER A 544 40.98 36.24 9.91
N VAL A 545 41.05 35.18 10.73
CA VAL A 545 40.70 33.79 10.32
C VAL A 545 40.22 32.99 11.55
N PRO A 546 39.07 32.28 11.51
CA PRO A 546 38.71 31.32 12.57
C PRO A 546 39.79 30.24 12.66
N ALA A 547 40.32 29.97 13.86
CA ALA A 547 41.23 28.84 14.06
C ALA A 547 40.44 27.52 13.97
N THR A 548 40.46 26.91 12.78
CA THR A 548 39.76 25.65 12.47
C THR A 548 40.58 24.45 12.95
N HIS A 549 39.94 23.53 13.68
CA HIS A 549 40.64 22.45 14.36
C HIS A 549 40.77 21.15 13.56
N VAL A 550 40.05 20.96 12.45
CA VAL A 550 40.08 19.66 11.74
C VAL A 550 40.13 19.85 10.23
N PHE A 551 41.14 19.26 9.60
CA PHE A 551 41.43 19.31 8.16
C PHE A 551 41.41 17.91 7.55
N TRP A 552 40.97 17.80 6.30
CA TRP A 552 40.99 16.56 5.54
C TRP A 552 42.21 16.47 4.61
N PHE A 553 42.81 15.29 4.51
CA PHE A 553 43.84 14.98 3.53
C PHE A 553 43.60 13.61 2.91
N ASN A 554 43.58 13.57 1.58
CA ASN A 554 43.35 12.36 0.82
C ASN A 554 44.58 11.44 0.82
N ALA A 555 44.32 10.14 0.87
CA ALA A 555 45.20 9.09 0.41
C ALA A 555 44.85 8.69 -1.04
N THR A 556 43.55 8.64 -1.36
CA THR A 556 42.97 8.41 -2.69
C THR A 556 41.85 9.43 -2.93
N ASN A 557 41.76 9.97 -4.14
CA ASN A 557 40.77 10.98 -4.50
C ASN A 557 40.07 10.58 -5.80
N ALA A 558 39.07 9.70 -5.67
CA ALA A 558 38.24 9.20 -6.76
C ALA A 558 36.83 8.89 -6.22
N VAL A 559 35.80 9.08 -7.06
CA VAL A 559 34.39 8.84 -6.71
C VAL A 559 34.21 7.41 -6.19
N ASN A 560 33.56 7.24 -5.03
CA ASN A 560 33.32 5.99 -4.29
C ASN A 560 34.55 5.26 -3.72
N THR A 561 35.76 5.78 -3.96
CA THR A 561 37.01 5.29 -3.39
C THR A 561 37.84 6.43 -2.78
N SER A 562 37.17 7.49 -2.34
CA SER A 562 37.77 8.62 -1.62
C SER A 562 38.16 8.17 -0.22
N THR A 563 39.46 8.01 0.01
CA THR A 563 39.97 7.60 1.32
C THR A 563 41.04 8.57 1.78
N GLY A 564 41.14 8.77 3.09
CA GLY A 564 42.05 9.73 3.69
C GLY A 564 42.06 9.62 5.20
N ARG A 565 42.42 10.73 5.85
CA ARG A 565 42.41 10.86 7.31
C ARG A 565 42.35 12.32 7.71
N PHE A 566 41.85 12.56 8.92
CA PHE A 566 41.73 13.90 9.48
C PHE A 566 43.01 14.32 10.20
N PHE A 567 43.25 15.63 10.23
CA PHE A 567 44.37 16.25 10.90
C PHE A 567 43.90 17.42 11.76
N VAL A 568 44.53 17.62 12.92
CA VAL A 568 44.30 18.78 13.79
C VAL A 568 45.48 19.74 13.74
N ASP A 569 45.21 21.05 13.89
CA ASP A 569 46.21 22.03 14.33
C ASP A 569 46.20 22.09 15.87
N PRO A 570 47.19 21.48 16.56
CA PRO A 570 47.19 21.42 18.01
C PRO A 570 47.44 22.77 18.70
N ASP A 571 47.92 23.78 17.96
CA ASP A 571 48.27 25.10 18.51
C ASP A 571 47.18 26.16 18.27
N GLY A 572 46.11 25.81 17.52
CA GLY A 572 44.90 26.62 17.38
C GLY A 572 45.12 28.02 16.79
N GLY A 573 46.00 28.17 15.79
CA GLY A 573 46.19 29.47 15.12
C GLY A 573 47.60 29.80 14.62
N GLY A 574 48.35 28.86 14.02
CA GLY A 574 49.65 29.19 13.42
C GLY A 574 50.22 28.12 12.47
N PRO A 575 51.35 28.37 11.79
CA PRO A 575 51.95 27.45 10.81
C PRO A 575 52.69 26.29 11.48
N GLY A 576 52.00 25.59 12.39
CA GLY A 576 52.46 24.35 13.03
C GLY A 576 52.32 23.15 12.09
N PRO A 577 53.03 22.04 12.34
CA PRO A 577 52.81 20.81 11.60
C PRO A 577 51.46 20.20 12.01
N LEU A 578 50.55 20.06 11.04
CA LEU A 578 49.31 19.31 11.21
C LEU A 578 49.61 17.87 11.67
N VAL A 579 48.84 17.38 12.63
CA VAL A 579 49.00 16.03 13.21
C VAL A 579 47.76 15.20 12.89
N PRO A 580 47.90 13.95 12.38
CA PRO A 580 46.74 13.10 12.15
C PRO A 580 46.04 12.80 13.48
N ILE A 581 44.72 12.81 13.47
CA ILE A 581 43.90 12.61 14.67
C ILE A 581 43.07 11.34 14.54
N ALA A 582 42.86 10.68 15.68
CA ALA A 582 41.91 9.59 15.79
C ALA A 582 40.48 10.14 15.84
N ILE A 583 39.58 9.57 15.06
CA ILE A 583 38.14 9.89 15.07
C ILE A 583 37.38 8.81 15.81
N GLY A 584 36.32 9.18 16.54
CA GLY A 584 35.54 8.22 17.34
C GLY A 584 36.26 7.63 18.57
N ASP A 585 37.48 8.08 18.90
CA ASP A 585 38.29 7.55 20.02
C ASP A 585 38.15 8.35 21.34
N ALA A 586 38.31 7.66 22.46
CA ALA A 586 37.95 8.01 23.83
C ALA A 586 38.77 9.12 24.52
N VAL A 587 39.41 10.03 23.77
CA VAL A 587 40.35 11.02 24.35
C VAL A 587 39.61 12.12 25.12
N SER A 588 38.43 12.58 24.66
CA SER A 588 37.45 13.37 25.44
C SER A 588 36.14 13.61 24.66
N PRO A 589 34.94 13.37 25.24
CA PRO A 589 33.64 13.74 24.65
C PRO A 589 33.41 15.25 24.46
N SER A 590 34.31 16.09 24.99
CA SER A 590 34.26 17.55 24.81
C SER A 590 34.80 18.00 23.46
N ASN A 591 35.50 17.12 22.75
CA ASN A 591 36.14 17.45 21.50
C ASN A 591 35.20 17.12 20.33
N PRO A 592 35.07 18.00 19.33
CA PRO A 592 34.14 17.79 18.23
C PRO A 592 34.46 16.54 17.40
N GLU A 593 35.75 16.21 17.20
CA GLU A 593 36.20 15.01 16.47
C GLU A 593 35.75 13.68 17.11
N PHE A 594 35.37 13.68 18.39
CA PHE A 594 34.83 12.50 19.08
C PHE A 594 33.50 12.04 18.45
N HIS A 595 32.72 12.99 17.91
CA HIS A 595 31.40 12.72 17.34
C HIS A 595 31.47 12.26 15.87
N MET A 596 32.68 12.21 15.27
CA MET A 596 32.90 11.67 13.93
C MET A 596 33.00 10.14 14.00
N ASN A 597 31.95 9.45 13.55
CA ASN A 597 31.90 7.98 13.49
C ASN A 597 31.33 7.53 12.14
N GLU A 598 31.48 6.25 11.82
CA GLU A 598 30.84 5.62 10.65
C GLU A 598 29.32 5.89 10.65
N GLY A 599 28.79 6.33 9.50
CA GLY A 599 27.40 6.76 9.31
C GLY A 599 27.10 8.19 9.78
N GLY A 600 28.10 8.93 10.28
CA GLY A 600 27.97 10.34 10.65
C GLY A 600 28.11 11.28 9.45
N LEU A 601 27.66 12.53 9.60
CA LEU A 601 27.74 13.58 8.60
C LEU A 601 28.72 14.67 9.02
N VAL A 602 29.48 15.18 8.05
CA VAL A 602 30.48 16.23 8.27
C VAL A 602 30.29 17.33 7.24
N LEU A 603 30.14 18.57 7.70
CA LEU A 603 30.08 19.75 6.85
C LEU A 603 31.48 20.30 6.63
N PHE A 604 31.96 20.25 5.40
CA PHE A 604 33.19 20.89 4.95
C PHE A 604 32.93 22.34 4.50
N ASN A 605 33.97 23.17 4.58
CA ASN A 605 33.85 24.57 4.20
C ASN A 605 33.58 24.78 2.70
N ASN A 606 34.25 24.02 1.83
CA ASN A 606 34.07 24.17 0.38
C ASN A 606 33.24 23.04 -0.22
N ALA A 607 33.35 21.82 0.32
CA ALA A 607 32.69 20.65 -0.25
C ALA A 607 31.24 20.41 0.24
N GLY A 608 30.76 21.12 1.27
CA GLY A 608 29.42 20.89 1.80
C GLY A 608 29.32 19.66 2.71
N TRP A 609 28.11 19.12 2.88
CA TRP A 609 27.84 17.96 3.70
C TRP A 609 28.33 16.66 3.04
N VAL A 610 29.01 15.81 3.81
CA VAL A 610 29.57 14.55 3.32
C VAL A 610 29.43 13.48 4.39
N SER A 611 28.96 12.29 4.02
CA SER A 611 28.84 11.15 4.94
C SER A 611 30.16 10.40 5.10
N ILE A 612 30.40 9.90 6.32
CA ILE A 612 31.51 9.01 6.65
C ILE A 612 31.03 7.58 6.40
N VAL A 613 31.55 6.94 5.35
CA VAL A 613 31.08 5.62 4.89
C VAL A 613 31.73 4.47 5.64
N ASP A 614 33.00 4.61 6.02
CA ASP A 614 33.76 3.55 6.72
C ASP A 614 34.93 4.16 7.50
N VAL A 615 35.22 3.60 8.67
CA VAL A 615 36.35 3.97 9.52
C VAL A 615 37.09 2.70 9.98
N VAL A 616 38.32 2.55 9.51
CA VAL A 616 39.18 1.41 9.86
C VAL A 616 40.07 1.74 11.06
N GLY A 617 39.87 1.03 12.17
CA GLY A 617 40.60 1.29 13.42
C GLY A 617 40.21 2.64 14.00
N ASP A 618 41.20 3.46 14.36
CA ASP A 618 40.98 4.78 14.95
C ASP A 618 40.95 5.90 13.88
N GLY A 619 41.03 5.57 12.58
CA GLY A 619 40.93 6.54 11.47
C GLY A 619 42.17 7.41 11.20
N ASP A 620 43.28 7.23 11.92
CA ASP A 620 44.47 8.11 11.83
C ASP A 620 45.61 7.58 10.90
N THR A 621 45.47 6.35 10.39
CA THR A 621 46.53 5.65 9.64
C THR A 621 46.31 5.61 8.12
N ILE A 622 47.38 5.22 7.41
CA ILE A 622 47.31 4.78 6.01
C ILE A 622 47.47 3.25 6.01
N LEU A 623 46.57 2.56 5.33
CA LEU A 623 46.49 1.11 5.25
C LEU A 623 47.63 0.53 4.39
N GLU A 624 47.89 -0.78 4.53
CA GLU A 624 48.99 -1.46 3.81
C GLU A 624 48.85 -1.44 2.28
N ASN A 625 47.61 -1.28 1.78
CA ASN A 625 47.28 -1.17 0.36
C ASN A 625 47.48 0.25 -0.20
N GLY A 626 47.78 1.25 0.65
CA GLY A 626 47.94 2.64 0.27
C GLY A 626 46.69 3.51 0.44
N ASP A 627 45.57 2.93 0.84
CA ASP A 627 44.32 3.66 1.12
C ASP A 627 44.37 4.32 2.51
N GLY A 628 43.58 5.36 2.72
CA GLY A 628 43.39 5.99 4.02
C GLY A 628 42.45 5.18 4.92
N ALA A 629 42.57 5.38 6.23
CA ALA A 629 41.75 4.68 7.21
C ALA A 629 40.30 5.20 7.29
N VAL A 630 39.99 6.37 6.73
CA VAL A 630 38.63 6.92 6.65
C VAL A 630 38.19 6.95 5.19
N ARG A 631 36.98 6.49 4.91
CA ARG A 631 36.33 6.58 3.59
C ARG A 631 35.14 7.54 3.64
N LEU A 632 35.14 8.51 2.74
CA LEU A 632 34.04 9.47 2.56
C LEU A 632 33.22 9.12 1.32
N ALA A 633 31.95 9.52 1.30
CA ALA A 633 31.07 9.31 0.14
C ALA A 633 31.58 10.10 -1.08
N GLU A 634 32.07 11.31 -0.85
CA GLU A 634 32.53 12.21 -1.89
C GLU A 634 34.04 12.49 -1.88
N PRO A 635 34.64 12.80 -3.06
CA PRO A 635 36.01 13.30 -3.14
C PRO A 635 36.11 14.74 -2.62
N ILE A 636 36.96 14.97 -1.62
CA ILE A 636 37.20 16.28 -1.01
C ILE A 636 38.61 16.75 -1.35
N ASP A 637 38.83 18.05 -1.55
CA ASP A 637 40.17 18.58 -1.81
C ASP A 637 41.07 18.54 -0.56
N ASP A 638 42.38 18.35 -0.77
CA ASP A 638 43.35 18.35 0.32
C ASP A 638 43.38 19.70 1.05
N GLY A 639 43.25 19.67 2.36
CA GLY A 639 43.30 20.85 3.23
C GLY A 639 41.97 21.57 3.41
N ASP A 640 40.86 21.03 2.90
CA ASP A 640 39.53 21.54 3.29
C ASP A 640 39.27 21.24 4.78
N PHE A 641 38.59 22.16 5.45
CA PHE A 641 38.36 22.08 6.89
C PHE A 641 36.89 21.81 7.22
N VAL A 642 36.68 21.11 8.33
CA VAL A 642 35.36 20.78 8.85
C VAL A 642 34.80 21.97 9.62
N ARG A 643 33.48 22.20 9.53
CA ARG A 643 32.73 23.25 10.23
C ARG A 643 31.74 22.68 11.25
N LEU A 644 30.96 21.67 10.83
CA LEU A 644 29.93 21.02 11.65
C LEU A 644 30.01 19.51 11.52
N ILE A 645 29.58 18.82 12.57
CA ILE A 645 29.53 17.37 12.66
C ILE A 645 28.18 16.97 13.22
N ILE A 646 27.53 16.02 12.57
CA ILE A 646 26.33 15.36 13.06
C ILE A 646 26.69 13.88 13.32
N PRO A 647 26.53 13.38 14.55
CA PRO A 647 26.82 11.98 14.87
C PRO A 647 25.86 11.04 14.12
N PRO A 648 26.26 9.77 13.90
CA PRO A 648 25.38 8.79 13.25
C PRO A 648 24.11 8.57 14.05
N PHE A 649 23.00 8.26 13.37
CA PHE A 649 21.79 7.72 13.99
C PHE A 649 21.70 6.23 13.72
N LYS A 650 21.69 5.42 14.78
CA LYS A 650 21.72 3.97 14.66
C LYS A 650 20.29 3.42 14.47
N THR A 651 20.01 2.87 13.30
CA THR A 651 18.69 2.32 12.93
C THR A 651 18.51 0.84 13.31
N GLU A 652 19.54 0.19 13.86
CA GLU A 652 19.49 -1.21 14.31
C GLU A 652 20.05 -1.37 15.73
N PHE A 653 19.51 -2.33 16.49
CA PHE A 653 20.01 -2.65 17.82
C PHE A 653 21.17 -3.65 17.76
N ASP A 654 22.13 -3.51 18.68
CA ASP A 654 23.13 -4.54 18.94
C ASP A 654 22.64 -5.58 19.98
N ASP A 655 23.39 -6.67 20.11
CA ASP A 655 23.06 -7.78 21.03
C ASP A 655 22.91 -7.32 22.50
N LEU A 656 23.62 -6.28 22.94
CA LEU A 656 23.57 -5.79 24.32
C LEU A 656 22.35 -4.90 24.55
N GLU A 657 22.00 -4.07 23.56
CA GLU A 657 20.80 -3.24 23.54
C GLU A 657 19.54 -4.11 23.54
N ILE A 658 19.49 -5.13 22.67
CA ILE A 658 18.39 -6.12 22.63
C ILE A 658 18.22 -6.76 24.00
N LEU A 659 19.30 -7.21 24.62
CA LEU A 659 19.26 -7.84 25.94
C LEU A 659 18.75 -6.87 27.04
N ALA A 660 19.10 -5.59 26.96
CA ALA A 660 18.65 -4.57 27.91
C ALA A 660 17.13 -4.31 27.78
N ILE A 661 16.62 -4.26 26.56
CA ILE A 661 15.20 -4.08 26.25
C ILE A 661 14.41 -5.32 26.70
N GLN A 662 14.86 -6.52 26.31
CA GLN A 662 14.25 -7.79 26.72
C GLN A 662 14.16 -7.92 28.25
N SER A 663 15.19 -7.45 28.97
CA SER A 663 15.18 -7.48 30.43
C SER A 663 14.01 -6.70 31.03
N GLN A 664 13.61 -5.58 30.43
CA GLN A 664 12.45 -4.80 30.88
C GLN A 664 11.13 -5.48 30.52
N ILE A 665 11.04 -6.05 29.31
CA ILE A 665 9.85 -6.77 28.84
C ILE A 665 9.56 -7.99 29.72
N VAL A 666 10.59 -8.81 29.99
CA VAL A 666 10.50 -9.98 30.88
C VAL A 666 10.07 -9.58 32.30
N GLN A 667 10.55 -8.43 32.79
CA GLN A 667 10.21 -7.92 34.12
C GLN A 667 8.85 -7.22 34.16
N LYS A 668 8.22 -6.95 33.01
CA LYS A 668 6.94 -6.25 32.89
C LYS A 668 6.96 -4.85 33.49
N ASN A 669 8.06 -4.13 33.25
CA ASN A 669 8.20 -2.74 33.66
C ASN A 669 7.90 -1.83 32.47
N SER A 670 7.26 -0.69 32.69
CA SER A 670 7.28 0.39 31.70
C SER A 670 8.70 0.97 31.58
N PHE A 671 9.12 1.35 30.38
CA PHE A 671 10.46 1.90 30.12
C PHE A 671 10.45 2.83 28.91
N GLY A 672 11.42 3.74 28.86
CA GLY A 672 11.74 4.53 27.67
C GLY A 672 12.99 4.02 26.98
N LEU A 673 13.14 4.33 25.71
CA LEU A 673 14.35 4.17 24.91
C LEU A 673 14.78 5.56 24.46
N ARG A 674 15.98 5.96 24.88
CA ARG A 674 16.65 7.17 24.43
C ARG A 674 17.84 6.81 23.57
N TYR A 675 18.09 7.63 22.56
CA TYR A 675 19.32 7.52 21.79
C TYR A 675 20.40 8.38 22.45
N ASN A 676 21.56 7.79 22.71
CA ASN A 676 22.72 8.49 23.26
C ASN A 676 23.75 8.65 22.13
N GLU A 677 23.87 9.87 21.63
CA GLU A 677 24.73 10.28 20.53
C GLU A 677 26.22 10.23 20.87
N VAL A 678 26.59 10.43 22.15
CA VAL A 678 27.98 10.31 22.62
C VAL A 678 28.43 8.85 22.59
N ALA A 679 27.57 7.94 23.02
CA ALA A 679 27.88 6.51 23.03
C ALA A 679 27.48 5.79 21.74
N THR A 680 26.91 6.52 20.78
CA THR A 680 26.28 6.03 19.54
C THR A 680 25.42 4.79 19.78
N ALA A 681 24.59 4.83 20.84
CA ALA A 681 23.92 3.64 21.35
C ALA A 681 22.57 3.95 22.00
N TRP A 682 21.66 2.98 21.90
CA TRP A 682 20.37 3.01 22.55
C TRP A 682 20.51 2.71 24.05
N ARG A 683 19.77 3.45 24.88
CA ARG A 683 19.76 3.30 26.33
C ARG A 683 18.34 3.24 26.86
N VAL A 684 18.14 2.36 27.83
CA VAL A 684 16.87 2.19 28.52
C VAL A 684 16.74 3.22 29.65
N ILE A 685 15.63 3.95 29.66
CA ILE A 685 15.15 4.74 30.79
C ILE A 685 14.19 3.85 31.58
N THR A 686 14.50 3.59 32.84
CA THR A 686 13.61 2.81 33.71
C THR A 686 12.32 3.58 34.00
N GLY A 687 11.18 2.89 34.14
CA GLY A 687 9.89 3.54 34.41
C GLY A 687 9.85 4.52 35.58
N ASP A 688 10.68 4.34 36.63
CA ASP A 688 10.77 5.28 37.77
C ASP A 688 11.38 6.65 37.38
N ASN A 689 12.10 6.73 36.26
CA ASN A 689 12.75 7.95 35.76
C ASN A 689 12.04 8.54 34.54
N LEU A 690 11.16 7.78 33.89
CA LEU A 690 10.48 8.15 32.65
C LEU A 690 9.47 9.30 32.88
N ASP A 691 9.64 10.40 32.16
CA ASP A 691 8.64 11.48 32.09
C ASP A 691 7.76 11.28 30.85
N THR A 692 6.45 11.13 31.06
CA THR A 692 5.47 10.90 29.98
C THR A 692 4.70 12.15 29.56
N THR A 693 4.91 13.28 30.25
CA THR A 693 4.08 14.49 30.15
C THR A 693 4.80 15.67 29.52
N SER A 694 6.10 15.83 29.79
CA SER A 694 6.86 16.97 29.27
C SER A 694 7.22 16.77 27.78
N PRO A 695 7.41 17.87 27.02
CA PRO A 695 8.04 17.84 25.71
C PRO A 695 9.44 17.20 25.76
N PHE A 696 9.96 16.79 24.60
CA PHE A 696 11.30 16.23 24.51
C PHE A 696 12.36 17.21 25.04
N SER A 697 13.27 16.73 25.90
CA SER A 697 14.33 17.56 26.48
C SER A 697 15.53 16.73 26.91
N PHE A 698 16.74 17.30 26.75
CA PHE A 698 17.99 16.71 27.22
C PHE A 698 18.35 17.07 28.68
N GLU A 699 17.62 17.98 29.34
CA GLU A 699 18.00 18.54 30.65
C GLU A 699 18.24 17.46 31.72
N PHE A 700 17.43 16.39 31.71
CA PHE A 700 17.51 15.26 32.63
C PHE A 700 17.79 13.92 31.92
N ALA A 701 18.43 13.97 30.74
CA ALA A 701 18.72 12.77 29.97
C ALA A 701 19.63 11.79 30.72
N GLY A 702 19.18 10.55 30.90
CA GLY A 702 19.90 9.52 31.64
C GLY A 702 19.82 9.67 33.16
N ASP A 703 18.81 10.37 33.69
CA ASP A 703 18.61 10.50 35.13
C ASP A 703 18.38 9.13 35.80
N LEU A 704 18.93 8.99 37.00
CA LEU A 704 18.87 7.78 37.82
C LEU A 704 18.24 8.04 39.20
N THR A 705 17.65 9.22 39.44
CA THR A 705 17.18 9.64 40.76
C THR A 705 15.84 9.02 41.18
N GLY A 706 15.07 8.47 40.23
CA GLY A 706 13.73 7.90 40.43
C GLY A 706 12.62 8.94 40.57
N LEU A 707 12.80 10.12 39.99
CA LEU A 707 11.88 11.26 40.14
C LEU A 707 10.98 11.52 38.91
N GLY A 708 10.99 10.64 37.90
CA GLY A 708 10.17 10.79 36.69
C GLY A 708 10.46 12.06 35.88
N ARG A 709 11.74 12.36 35.60
CA ARG A 709 12.17 13.63 34.97
C ARG A 709 12.78 13.46 33.58
N ASP A 710 13.08 12.24 33.17
CA ASP A 710 13.78 11.97 31.92
C ASP A 710 12.77 11.93 30.75
N ALA A 711 12.66 13.07 30.07
CA ALA A 711 11.83 13.26 28.88
C ALA A 711 12.61 12.99 27.57
N SER A 712 13.83 12.44 27.62
CA SER A 712 14.70 12.23 26.44
C SER A 712 14.39 10.97 25.62
N TRP A 713 13.25 10.30 25.88
CA TRP A 713 12.86 9.10 25.15
C TRP A 713 12.38 9.43 23.73
N LEU A 714 12.74 8.56 22.77
CA LEU A 714 12.19 8.54 21.40
C LEU A 714 11.10 7.50 21.28
N ILE A 715 11.22 6.39 22.01
CA ILE A 715 10.20 5.33 22.09
C ILE A 715 9.95 5.05 23.57
N ARG A 716 8.70 4.93 23.99
CA ARG A 716 8.35 4.45 25.34
C ARG A 716 7.41 3.27 25.26
N ALA A 717 7.65 2.29 26.12
CA ALA A 717 6.81 1.11 26.30
C ALA A 717 6.10 1.21 27.66
N GLU A 718 4.77 1.25 27.64
CA GLU A 718 3.93 1.24 28.82
C GLU A 718 3.35 -0.15 29.03
N PHE A 719 3.63 -0.75 30.18
CA PHE A 719 3.07 -2.05 30.55
C PHE A 719 1.78 -1.88 31.35
N SER A 720 0.73 -2.59 30.92
CA SER A 720 -0.45 -2.84 31.73
C SER A 720 -0.70 -4.36 31.87
N PRO A 721 -1.48 -4.81 32.87
CA PRO A 721 -1.84 -6.22 32.99
C PRO A 721 -2.58 -6.80 31.78
N THR A 722 -3.10 -5.94 30.90
CA THR A 722 -3.93 -6.31 29.74
C THR A 722 -3.31 -6.00 28.39
N ASN A 723 -2.31 -5.12 28.30
CA ASN A 723 -1.63 -4.76 27.05
C ASN A 723 -0.24 -4.13 27.31
N TRP A 724 0.61 -4.13 26.29
CA TRP A 724 1.71 -3.19 26.11
C TRP A 724 1.27 -2.07 25.16
N ARG A 725 1.68 -0.83 25.45
CA ARG A 725 1.55 0.31 24.52
C ARG A 725 2.95 0.82 24.19
N PHE A 726 3.32 0.86 22.92
CA PHE A 726 4.58 1.42 22.45
C PHE A 726 4.28 2.74 21.76
N ILE A 727 4.80 3.83 22.30
CA ILE A 727 4.58 5.18 21.80
C ILE A 727 5.91 5.71 21.30
N SER A 728 5.98 6.12 20.03
CA SER A 728 7.16 6.75 19.44
C SER A 728 6.93 8.24 19.18
N ARG A 729 7.99 9.04 19.27
CA ARG A 729 7.98 10.46 18.89
C ARG A 729 8.55 10.65 17.51
N GLY A 730 8.02 11.66 16.83
CA GLY A 730 8.30 11.84 15.44
C GLY A 730 8.11 13.22 14.86
N LEU A 731 8.65 13.42 13.66
CA LEU A 731 8.57 14.66 12.91
C LEU A 731 8.38 14.37 11.42
N ASP A 732 7.32 14.93 10.85
CA ASP A 732 7.07 14.94 9.40
C ASP A 732 7.40 16.34 8.86
N TYR A 733 8.11 16.41 7.74
CA TYR A 733 8.15 17.64 6.93
C TYR A 733 6.98 17.59 5.96
N VAL A 734 6.16 18.64 5.93
CA VAL A 734 4.94 18.70 5.13
C VAL A 734 5.04 19.85 4.14
N PHE A 735 4.72 19.55 2.89
CA PHE A 735 4.58 20.55 1.85
C PHE A 735 3.14 20.62 1.38
N GLU A 736 2.58 21.82 1.35
CA GLU A 736 1.22 22.10 0.94
C GLU A 736 1.22 23.09 -0.23
N SER A 737 0.34 22.88 -1.22
CA SER A 737 -0.04 23.90 -2.19
C SER A 737 -1.48 24.32 -1.89
N THR A 738 -1.65 25.58 -1.51
CA THR A 738 -2.92 26.07 -0.98
C THR A 738 -4.05 25.98 -2.02
N ASP A 739 -3.80 26.42 -3.26
CA ASP A 739 -4.79 26.60 -4.31
C ASP A 739 -4.36 26.14 -5.72
N GLU A 740 -3.09 26.22 -6.10
CA GLU A 740 -2.65 26.07 -7.50
C GLU A 740 -2.40 24.62 -7.92
N VAL A 741 -1.85 23.79 -7.02
CA VAL A 741 -1.44 22.42 -7.32
C VAL A 741 -2.22 21.43 -6.46
N ARG A 742 -2.55 20.29 -7.07
CA ARG A 742 -3.04 19.09 -6.39
C ARG A 742 -2.07 17.97 -6.76
N PHE A 743 -1.35 17.49 -5.77
CA PHE A 743 -0.36 16.44 -5.87
C PHE A 743 -1.03 15.09 -6.08
N HIS A 744 -0.35 14.26 -6.87
CA HIS A 744 -0.64 12.85 -7.03
C HIS A 744 0.63 12.09 -6.71
N HIS A 745 0.53 11.11 -5.81
CA HIS A 745 1.63 10.23 -5.46
C HIS A 745 1.08 8.80 -5.39
N SER A 746 1.81 7.85 -5.99
CA SER A 746 1.50 6.43 -5.87
C SER A 746 2.72 5.70 -5.35
N GLU A 747 2.61 5.09 -4.17
CA GLU A 747 3.67 4.30 -3.53
C GLU A 747 4.13 3.09 -4.38
N ALA A 748 3.30 2.70 -5.35
CA ALA A 748 3.52 1.53 -6.19
C ALA A 748 4.45 1.84 -7.37
N THR A 749 5.73 1.49 -7.19
CA THR A 749 6.81 1.26 -8.19
C THR A 749 7.90 2.33 -8.26
N LYS A 750 9.14 1.95 -7.92
CA LYS A 750 10.35 2.71 -8.29
C LYS A 750 10.39 2.81 -9.82
N ILE A 751 10.18 4.02 -10.34
CA ILE A 751 10.12 4.25 -11.79
C ILE A 751 11.53 4.24 -12.32
N VAL A 752 11.80 3.42 -13.33
CA VAL A 752 13.11 3.33 -13.97
C VAL A 752 13.07 4.10 -15.29
N ASP A 753 14.02 5.01 -15.47
CA ASP A 753 14.19 5.65 -16.78
C ASP A 753 14.63 4.61 -17.81
N THR A 754 13.83 4.42 -18.85
CA THR A 754 14.17 3.53 -19.97
C THR A 754 15.44 3.91 -20.72
N GLN A 755 15.91 5.16 -20.61
CA GLN A 755 17.12 5.64 -21.30
C GLN A 755 18.38 5.51 -20.45
N THR A 756 18.32 5.81 -19.15
CA THR A 756 19.49 5.80 -18.26
C THR A 756 19.59 4.51 -17.44
N GLY A 757 18.49 3.77 -17.27
CA GLY A 757 18.42 2.58 -16.43
C GLY A 757 18.50 2.88 -14.93
N LEU A 758 18.44 4.15 -14.54
CA LEU A 758 18.44 4.61 -13.16
C LEU A 758 17.00 4.80 -12.66
N THR A 759 16.83 4.65 -11.35
CA THR A 759 15.59 5.00 -10.67
C THR A 759 15.39 6.51 -10.70
N ILE A 760 14.19 6.94 -11.04
CA ILE A 760 13.75 8.32 -10.96
C ILE A 760 12.70 8.38 -9.85
N GLN A 761 12.81 9.40 -9.00
CA GLN A 761 11.84 9.70 -7.94
C GLN A 761 11.17 11.05 -8.21
N ASP A 762 9.97 11.21 -7.66
CA ASP A 762 9.28 12.48 -7.68
C ASP A 762 9.93 13.44 -6.69
N PHE A 763 9.91 14.74 -7.00
CA PHE A 763 10.48 15.75 -6.12
C PHE A 763 9.69 17.05 -6.13
N ILE A 764 9.82 17.78 -5.04
CA ILE A 764 9.46 19.19 -4.91
C ILE A 764 10.75 20.00 -4.91
N ARG A 765 10.85 20.96 -5.81
CA ARG A 765 11.99 21.88 -5.89
C ARG A 765 11.55 23.26 -5.47
N VAL A 766 12.10 23.78 -4.37
CA VAL A 766 11.99 25.19 -4.01
C VAL A 766 12.92 25.99 -4.92
N LEU A 767 12.38 26.98 -5.63
CA LEU A 767 13.13 27.72 -6.62
C LEU A 767 14.07 28.74 -5.97
N LYS A 768 15.26 28.89 -6.55
CA LYS A 768 16.26 29.88 -6.11
C LYS A 768 15.83 31.34 -6.15
N VAL A 769 14.71 31.64 -6.81
CA VAL A 769 14.18 32.99 -6.98
C VAL A 769 13.29 33.43 -5.82
N ASN A 770 12.93 32.52 -4.92
CA ASN A 770 12.24 32.85 -3.68
C ASN A 770 13.01 33.91 -2.91
N PRO A 771 12.39 35.01 -2.46
CA PRO A 771 13.09 36.14 -1.86
C PRO A 771 13.88 35.70 -0.61
N ALA A 772 15.12 36.15 -0.46
CA ALA A 772 15.81 36.04 0.82
C ALA A 772 15.37 37.19 1.75
N PHE A 773 15.32 36.96 3.06
CA PHE A 773 15.07 38.06 4.01
C PHE A 773 16.28 39.02 4.02
N ALA A 774 16.07 40.33 4.06
CA ALA A 774 17.14 41.31 4.13
C ALA A 774 17.15 42.01 5.49
N THR A 775 18.34 42.30 6.02
CA THR A 775 18.45 43.03 7.28
C THR A 775 18.28 44.53 7.02
N VAL A 776 17.25 45.14 7.60
CA VAL A 776 17.02 46.59 7.56
C VAL A 776 17.26 47.18 8.95
N VAL A 777 18.11 48.19 9.03
CA VAL A 777 18.32 48.96 10.26
C VAL A 777 17.96 50.42 10.02
N VAL A 778 17.10 50.97 10.87
CA VAL A 778 16.65 52.37 10.80
C VAL A 778 17.10 53.11 12.05
N GLY A 779 17.95 54.12 11.86
CA GLY A 779 18.48 54.94 12.94
C GLY A 779 17.62 56.17 13.22
N THR A 780 17.30 56.40 14.50
CA THR A 780 16.59 57.61 14.92
C THR A 780 17.56 58.75 15.21
N SER A 781 17.87 59.58 14.20
CA SER A 781 18.84 60.68 14.36
C SER A 781 18.56 61.52 15.61
N THR A 782 19.52 61.54 16.54
CA THR A 782 19.43 62.28 17.80
C THR A 782 20.01 63.70 17.67
N GLY A 783 20.76 63.97 16.60
CA GLY A 783 21.32 65.28 16.24
C GLY A 783 22.28 65.22 15.03
N PRO A 784 22.90 66.35 14.64
CA PRO A 784 23.92 66.35 13.59
C PRO A 784 25.24 65.74 14.10
N TYR A 785 25.81 64.79 13.35
CA TYR A 785 27.13 64.20 13.62
C TYR A 785 28.28 65.19 13.30
N VAL A 786 29.52 64.89 13.70
CA VAL A 786 30.67 65.76 13.40
C VAL A 786 31.31 65.36 12.08
N ASN A 787 31.43 66.32 11.16
CA ASN A 787 32.05 66.10 9.85
C ASN A 787 33.51 65.58 10.00
N GLY A 788 33.82 64.49 9.31
CA GLY A 788 35.11 63.81 9.30
C GLY A 788 35.22 62.63 10.27
N GLN A 789 34.12 62.28 10.94
CA GLN A 789 33.99 61.02 11.68
C GLN A 789 33.83 59.84 10.71
N THR A 790 34.16 58.64 11.17
CA THR A 790 34.00 57.41 10.40
C THR A 790 33.05 56.44 11.09
N ILE A 791 32.28 55.71 10.30
CA ILE A 791 31.48 54.56 10.74
C ILE A 791 31.96 53.32 10.00
N ILE A 792 31.86 52.15 10.61
CA ILE A 792 32.23 50.89 9.97
C ILE A 792 30.94 50.15 9.64
N ILE A 793 30.76 49.80 8.36
CA ILE A 793 29.61 49.04 7.86
C ILE A 793 30.14 47.79 7.17
N ASN A 794 29.74 46.60 7.64
CA ASN A 794 30.20 45.31 7.09
C ASN A 794 31.72 45.29 6.89
N PHE A 795 32.46 45.68 7.93
CA PHE A 795 33.93 45.77 7.96
C PHE A 795 34.57 46.84 7.05
N ASN A 796 33.78 47.65 6.34
CA ASN A 796 34.27 48.76 5.51
C ASN A 796 34.15 50.08 6.27
N GLU A 797 35.25 50.82 6.39
CA GLU A 797 35.26 52.13 7.05
C GLU A 797 34.76 53.23 6.10
N VAL A 798 33.59 53.79 6.38
CA VAL A 798 32.98 54.90 5.65
C VAL A 798 33.33 56.21 6.34
N SER A 799 33.94 57.14 5.59
CA SER A 799 34.20 58.50 6.08
C SER A 799 33.06 59.47 5.80
N LEU A 800 32.40 59.94 6.86
CA LEU A 800 31.29 60.88 6.76
C LEU A 800 31.82 62.32 6.61
N SER A 801 32.08 62.73 5.37
CA SER A 801 32.82 63.94 5.03
C SER A 801 32.01 65.01 4.28
N THR A 802 30.84 64.66 3.75
CA THR A 802 30.03 65.54 2.89
C THR A 802 29.18 66.55 3.65
N GLY A 803 29.03 66.40 4.97
CA GLY A 803 28.28 67.32 5.82
C GLY A 803 28.06 66.78 7.23
N THR A 804 26.91 67.08 7.83
CA THR A 804 26.56 66.71 9.22
C THR A 804 25.10 66.31 9.38
N THR A 805 24.39 66.01 8.29
CA THR A 805 22.96 65.63 8.31
C THR A 805 22.77 64.21 7.78
N VAL A 806 21.61 63.60 8.05
CA VAL A 806 21.28 62.26 7.53
C VAL A 806 21.44 62.16 6.01
N ASP A 807 21.02 63.18 5.25
CA ASP A 807 21.21 63.21 3.79
C ASP A 807 22.69 63.16 3.38
N ASP A 808 23.57 63.82 4.14
CA ASP A 808 25.01 63.81 3.91
C ASP A 808 25.58 62.41 4.23
N ALA A 809 25.15 61.78 5.33
CA ALA A 809 25.55 60.43 5.68
C ALA A 809 25.11 59.40 4.61
N VAL A 810 23.89 59.52 4.07
CA VAL A 810 23.40 58.70 2.96
C VAL A 810 24.30 58.83 1.73
N ILE A 811 24.75 60.04 1.42
CA ILE A 811 25.65 60.29 0.28
C ILE A 811 27.01 59.62 0.52
N ASP A 812 27.60 59.79 1.69
CA ASP A 812 28.90 59.23 2.03
C ASP A 812 28.88 57.69 2.05
N ILE A 813 27.85 57.07 2.64
CA ILE A 813 27.69 55.61 2.71
C ILE A 813 27.51 55.01 1.32
N ASN A 814 26.63 55.57 0.49
CA ASN A 814 26.41 55.06 -0.86
C ASN A 814 27.61 55.33 -1.79
N ALA A 815 28.40 56.37 -1.52
CA ALA A 815 29.59 56.69 -2.32
C ALA A 815 30.74 55.70 -2.10
N GLU A 816 30.80 55.06 -0.91
CA GLU A 816 31.80 54.01 -0.62
C GLU A 816 31.56 52.73 -1.45
N ASN A 817 30.33 52.55 -1.96
CA ASN A 817 29.94 51.43 -2.83
C ASN A 817 30.28 50.07 -2.20
N ILE A 818 29.87 49.88 -0.95
CA ILE A 818 29.99 48.63 -0.22
C ILE A 818 29.01 47.61 -0.81
N ASP A 819 29.49 46.40 -1.07
CA ASP A 819 28.71 45.34 -1.71
C ASP A 819 27.50 44.97 -0.84
N GLY A 820 26.32 44.98 -1.46
CA GLY A 820 25.05 44.68 -0.80
C GLY A 820 24.55 45.69 0.24
N ILE A 821 25.13 46.89 0.33
CA ILE A 821 24.68 47.97 1.23
C ILE A 821 24.06 49.12 0.45
N THR A 822 22.87 49.55 0.89
CA THR A 822 22.28 50.82 0.43
C THR A 822 21.77 51.64 1.60
N ALA A 823 22.08 52.94 1.59
CA ALA A 823 21.57 53.89 2.56
C ALA A 823 20.50 54.80 1.93
N SER A 824 19.48 55.18 2.70
CA SER A 824 18.46 56.14 2.28
C SER A 824 17.98 56.99 3.45
N ASN A 825 17.38 58.14 3.16
CA ASN A 825 16.73 58.99 4.15
C ASN A 825 15.22 58.79 4.09
N GLU A 826 14.65 58.14 5.10
CA GLU A 826 13.21 57.99 5.25
C GLU A 826 12.71 58.93 6.34
N GLY A 827 12.14 60.08 5.94
CA GLY A 827 11.48 60.99 6.88
C GLY A 827 12.40 61.70 7.89
N GLY A 828 13.71 61.74 7.65
CA GLY A 828 14.71 62.30 8.57
C GLY A 828 15.53 61.25 9.32
N PHE A 829 15.30 59.96 9.03
CA PHE A 829 16.00 58.83 9.63
C PHE A 829 16.94 58.17 8.63
N LEU A 830 18.11 57.74 9.09
CA LEU A 830 19.06 57.01 8.26
C LEU A 830 18.62 55.55 8.21
N LYS A 831 18.21 55.08 7.04
CA LYS A 831 17.89 53.68 6.77
C LYS A 831 19.04 53.04 6.03
N ILE A 832 19.59 51.97 6.58
CA ILE A 832 20.62 51.14 5.94
C ILE A 832 19.98 49.78 5.66
N VAL A 833 20.03 49.36 4.40
CA VAL A 833 19.57 48.05 3.93
C VAL A 833 20.79 47.24 3.56
N SER A 834 20.87 46.01 4.08
CA SER A 834 21.93 45.05 3.80
C SER A 834 21.38 43.76 3.21
N GLU A 835 22.00 43.31 2.11
CA GLU A 835 21.74 42.01 1.48
C GLU A 835 22.32 40.83 2.28
N ASN A 836 23.20 41.12 3.24
CA ASN A 836 23.83 40.16 4.16
C ASN A 836 23.64 40.59 5.62
N ALA A 837 24.11 39.80 6.59
CA ALA A 837 24.18 40.22 7.99
C ALA A 837 24.87 41.60 8.10
N LEU A 838 24.18 42.55 8.72
CA LEU A 838 24.64 43.94 8.83
C LEU A 838 25.42 44.14 10.13
N THR A 839 26.73 44.38 10.04
CA THR A 839 27.53 44.86 11.17
C THR A 839 27.72 46.36 11.08
N LEU A 840 27.38 47.06 12.17
CA LEU A 840 27.54 48.50 12.31
C LEU A 840 28.38 48.79 13.56
N GLU A 841 29.50 49.48 13.37
CA GLU A 841 30.34 49.92 14.47
C GLU A 841 30.74 51.39 14.32
N GLU A 842 31.01 52.04 15.45
CA GLU A 842 31.67 53.34 15.44
C GLU A 842 33.10 53.19 14.91
N GLY A 843 33.47 53.98 13.92
CA GLY A 843 34.87 54.15 13.55
C GLY A 843 35.52 55.18 14.48
N THR A 844 35.87 56.33 13.93
CA THR A 844 36.43 57.46 14.68
C THR A 844 35.32 58.43 15.06
N GLY A 845 34.90 58.45 16.34
CA GLY A 845 33.94 59.42 16.84
C GLY A 845 32.72 58.79 17.54
N THR A 846 31.56 59.40 17.32
CA THR A 846 30.24 59.03 17.88
C THR A 846 29.14 59.12 16.81
N ALA A 847 29.52 58.98 15.54
CA ALA A 847 28.62 59.27 14.42
C ALA A 847 27.49 58.25 14.30
N LEU A 848 27.76 56.98 14.62
CA LEU A 848 26.73 55.93 14.65
C LEU A 848 25.67 56.24 15.72
N ALA A 849 26.09 56.68 16.91
CA ALA A 849 25.20 57.11 17.99
C ALA A 849 24.42 58.39 17.67
N ASP A 850 25.09 59.39 17.07
CA ASP A 850 24.45 60.66 16.68
C ASP A 850 23.40 60.44 15.57
N LEU A 851 23.62 59.44 14.70
CA LEU A 851 22.67 58.96 13.69
C LEU A 851 21.60 58.01 14.26
N GLY A 852 21.68 57.67 15.55
CA GLY A 852 20.69 56.86 16.26
C GLY A 852 20.77 55.37 15.94
N LEU A 853 21.96 54.87 15.57
CA LEU A 853 22.26 53.49 15.18
C LEU A 853 23.10 52.74 16.24
N ASP A 854 23.35 53.32 17.42
CA ASP A 854 24.19 52.74 18.49
C ASP A 854 23.44 51.82 19.47
N ASN A 855 22.10 51.90 19.49
CA ASN A 855 21.22 51.01 20.25
C ASN A 855 20.20 50.41 19.29
N ILE A 856 20.61 49.38 18.55
CA ILE A 856 19.71 48.63 17.67
C ILE A 856 18.78 47.81 18.57
N THR A 857 17.64 48.39 18.95
CA THR A 857 16.58 47.69 19.69
C THR A 857 15.43 47.24 18.80
N ASP A 858 15.39 47.70 17.55
CA ASP A 858 14.46 47.29 16.49
C ASP A 858 15.29 46.93 15.24
N ILE A 859 15.42 45.62 14.96
CA ILE A 859 15.79 45.14 13.63
C ILE A 859 14.47 44.75 12.98
N ASP A 860 14.02 45.53 12.01
CA ASP A 860 12.82 45.20 11.26
C ASP A 860 13.23 44.34 10.06
N PHE A 861 12.87 43.06 10.07
CA PHE A 861 13.08 42.15 8.95
C PHE A 861 11.91 42.31 7.98
N GLN A 862 12.04 43.22 7.01
CA GLN A 862 11.04 43.39 5.96
C GLN A 862 11.35 42.52 4.76
N GLU A 863 10.29 41.95 4.16
CA GLU A 863 10.36 41.46 2.79
C GLU A 863 10.62 42.65 1.85
N ILE A 864 11.82 42.70 1.26
CA ILE A 864 12.16 43.75 0.28
C ILE A 864 11.96 43.19 -1.13
N ASN A 865 11.35 44.00 -2.00
CA ASN A 865 11.10 43.74 -3.43
C ASN A 865 12.26 43.05 -4.20
N PRO A 866 11.94 42.27 -5.24
CA PRO A 866 12.50 40.94 -5.53
C PRO A 866 13.78 40.99 -6.37
N CYS A 867 14.94 41.19 -5.75
CA CYS A 867 16.22 41.12 -6.47
C CYS A 867 17.22 40.10 -5.94
N PHE A 868 16.98 39.50 -4.77
CA PHE A 868 17.87 38.47 -4.21
C PHE A 868 17.03 37.29 -3.73
N GLY A 869 17.24 36.12 -4.34
CA GLY A 869 16.57 34.89 -3.94
C GLY A 869 17.48 33.96 -3.15
N ILE A 870 16.95 32.81 -2.68
CA ILE A 870 17.63 31.72 -1.95
C ILE A 870 18.99 31.31 -2.59
N GLY A 871 19.23 31.64 -3.86
CA GLY A 871 20.54 31.56 -4.50
C GLY A 871 20.73 30.28 -5.29
N GLU A 872 20.23 29.15 -4.75
CA GLU A 872 20.21 27.84 -5.40
C GLU A 872 18.83 27.17 -5.33
N ASN A 873 18.60 26.19 -6.21
CA ASN A 873 17.37 25.42 -6.22
C ASN A 873 17.53 24.29 -5.20
N ILE A 874 16.57 24.13 -4.30
CA ILE A 874 16.62 23.12 -3.24
C ILE A 874 15.60 22.04 -3.56
N ASP A 875 16.06 20.79 -3.65
CA ASP A 875 15.22 19.64 -3.95
C ASP A 875 14.82 18.90 -2.67
N TRP A 876 13.58 18.40 -2.63
CA TRP A 876 13.03 17.53 -1.62
C TRP A 876 12.45 16.29 -2.27
N ASN A 877 12.70 15.12 -1.68
CA ASN A 877 12.07 13.89 -2.10
C ASN A 877 10.68 13.78 -1.46
N ILE A 878 9.74 13.19 -2.19
CA ILE A 878 8.39 12.90 -1.68
C ILE A 878 8.45 11.55 -0.95
N GLU A 879 8.07 11.55 0.33
CA GLU A 879 7.99 10.34 1.15
C GLU A 879 6.65 9.63 0.93
N ASP A 880 5.54 10.35 1.14
CA ASP A 880 4.18 9.82 1.06
C ASP A 880 3.14 10.95 0.90
N VAL A 881 1.87 10.58 0.69
CA VAL A 881 0.73 11.49 0.80
C VAL A 881 0.42 11.83 2.26
N PHE A 882 -0.11 13.03 2.50
CA PHE A 882 -0.60 13.39 3.83
C PHE A 882 -1.99 12.80 4.06
N VAL A 883 -2.14 12.06 5.17
CA VAL A 883 -3.41 11.44 5.58
C VAL A 883 -3.91 12.14 6.85
N GLU A 884 -5.12 12.68 6.78
CA GLU A 884 -5.82 13.31 7.90
C GLU A 884 -6.35 12.27 8.89
N ASP A 885 -6.75 12.70 10.09
CA ASP A 885 -7.21 11.81 11.17
C ASP A 885 -8.48 11.01 10.86
N ASP A 886 -9.25 11.39 9.84
CA ASP A 886 -10.41 10.66 9.35
C ASP A 886 -10.07 9.66 8.22
N GLY A 887 -8.78 9.50 7.92
CA GLY A 887 -8.25 8.69 6.83
C GLY A 887 -8.50 9.31 5.44
N PHE A 888 -8.77 10.62 5.36
CA PHE A 888 -8.81 11.36 4.11
C PHE A 888 -7.39 11.70 3.64
N VAL A 889 -7.10 11.37 2.38
CA VAL A 889 -5.87 11.81 1.73
C VAL A 889 -6.12 13.17 1.11
N ASP A 890 -5.49 14.22 1.64
CA ASP A 890 -5.60 15.55 1.05
C ASP A 890 -4.58 15.69 -0.10
N PRO A 891 -5.03 15.76 -1.37
CA PRO A 891 -4.13 15.90 -2.50
C PRO A 891 -3.39 17.25 -2.52
N ARG A 892 -3.67 18.18 -1.61
CA ARG A 892 -2.88 19.43 -1.47
C ARG A 892 -1.58 19.23 -0.70
N ARG A 893 -1.45 18.16 0.06
CA ARG A 893 -0.38 17.97 1.06
C ARG A 893 0.44 16.73 0.76
N LEU A 894 1.75 16.84 0.95
CA LEU A 894 2.71 15.76 0.81
C LEU A 894 3.61 15.70 2.04
N LYS A 895 3.98 14.49 2.44
CA LYS A 895 5.11 14.28 3.34
C LYS A 895 6.39 14.28 2.54
N LEU A 896 7.36 15.06 2.99
CA LEU A 896 8.67 15.20 2.37
C LEU A 896 9.74 14.54 3.22
N THR A 897 10.77 14.06 2.55
CA THR A 897 12.03 13.64 3.16
C THR A 897 13.20 14.31 2.46
N PHE A 898 14.33 14.36 3.15
CA PHE A 898 15.56 14.91 2.60
C PHE A 898 16.01 14.13 1.37
N THR A 899 16.65 14.82 0.42
CA THR A 899 17.25 14.14 -0.73
C THR A 899 18.41 13.25 -0.29
N ASP A 900 18.43 12.05 -0.84
CA ASP A 900 19.47 11.02 -0.67
C ASP A 900 19.78 10.52 -2.09
N THR A 901 20.84 11.06 -2.69
CA THR A 901 21.17 10.82 -4.10
C THR A 901 21.84 9.47 -4.34
N ASP A 902 22.53 8.92 -3.33
CA ASP A 902 23.27 7.66 -3.43
C ASP A 902 22.52 6.45 -2.83
N GLU A 903 21.31 6.66 -2.30
CA GLU A 903 20.44 5.67 -1.65
C GLU A 903 21.15 4.96 -0.47
N ASP A 904 22.06 5.64 0.24
CA ASP A 904 22.79 5.09 1.40
C ASP A 904 21.99 5.16 2.71
N GLY A 905 20.84 5.83 2.69
CA GLY A 905 19.98 6.01 3.84
C GLY A 905 20.46 7.11 4.79
N ILE A 906 21.31 8.04 4.34
CA ILE A 906 21.78 9.27 5.01
C ILE A 906 21.40 10.46 4.11
N PRO A 907 20.86 11.56 4.65
CA PRO A 907 20.53 12.74 3.85
C PRO A 907 21.79 13.39 3.27
N ASP A 908 21.70 13.88 2.03
CA ASP A 908 22.75 14.69 1.41
C ASP A 908 22.94 16.01 2.19
N ASP A 909 21.85 16.68 2.55
CA ASP A 909 21.85 17.88 3.38
C ASP A 909 20.68 17.87 4.40
N PRO A 910 20.95 17.63 5.69
CA PRO A 910 19.92 17.61 6.74
C PRO A 910 19.50 19.01 7.22
N THR A 911 20.05 20.09 6.64
CA THR A 911 19.82 21.48 7.04
C THR A 911 19.00 22.31 6.04
N ILE A 912 18.55 21.69 4.94
CA ILE A 912 17.79 22.37 3.88
C ILE A 912 16.50 23.04 4.36
N PHE A 913 15.83 22.46 5.37
CA PHE A 913 14.63 23.07 5.95
C PHE A 913 14.96 24.40 6.61
N GLU A 914 16.03 24.44 7.40
CA GLU A 914 16.53 25.66 8.03
C GLU A 914 16.98 26.66 6.97
N GLU A 915 17.64 26.22 5.90
CA GLU A 915 18.04 27.12 4.81
C GLU A 915 16.85 27.82 4.14
N ILE A 916 15.74 27.11 3.93
CA ILE A 916 14.52 27.68 3.36
C ILE A 916 13.82 28.62 4.34
N THR A 917 13.79 28.28 5.63
CA THR A 917 13.05 29.00 6.68
C THR A 917 13.86 30.09 7.39
N LYS A 918 15.18 30.18 7.15
CA LYS A 918 16.07 31.17 7.78
C LYS A 918 15.63 32.60 7.46
N VAL A 919 15.41 33.39 8.51
CA VAL A 919 15.43 34.86 8.45
C VAL A 919 16.89 35.31 8.54
N THR A 920 17.40 35.92 7.47
CA THR A 920 18.82 36.24 7.30
C THR A 920 19.27 37.34 8.27
N GLY A 921 20.02 36.92 9.30
CA GLY A 921 20.73 37.80 10.23
C GLY A 921 22.03 37.20 10.80
N LEU A 922 22.33 35.92 10.52
CA LEU A 922 23.58 35.27 10.90
C LEU A 922 24.30 34.81 9.64
N ALA A 923 25.48 35.36 9.38
CA ALA A 923 26.34 34.94 8.29
C ALA A 923 26.65 33.44 8.40
N ALA A 924 26.73 32.75 7.28
CA ALA A 924 27.26 31.38 7.19
C ALA A 924 28.76 31.38 7.57
N GLY A 925 29.07 31.52 8.86
CA GLY A 925 30.42 31.87 9.29
C GLY A 925 30.57 32.32 10.73
N ASP A 926 29.53 32.86 11.37
CA ASP A 926 29.68 33.45 12.70
C ASP A 926 29.25 32.50 13.82
N THR A 927 30.22 32.22 14.68
CA THR A 927 30.14 31.41 15.88
C THR A 927 29.32 32.15 16.94
N VAL A 928 27.99 32.03 16.89
CA VAL A 928 27.16 32.17 18.09
C VAL A 928 26.91 30.76 18.59
N SER A 929 27.35 30.49 19.82
CA SER A 929 27.05 29.26 20.53
C SER A 929 25.59 28.90 20.34
N LEU A 930 25.32 27.71 19.80
CA LEU A 930 24.02 27.02 19.87
C LEU A 930 23.75 26.69 21.35
N THR A 931 23.50 27.74 22.11
CA THR A 931 22.70 27.75 23.32
C THR A 931 21.93 29.06 23.21
N LEU A 932 21.05 29.12 22.22
CA LEU A 932 19.91 30.02 22.31
C LEU A 932 19.00 29.38 23.36
N PRO A 933 18.78 30.01 24.53
CA PRO A 933 17.59 29.67 25.29
C PRO A 933 16.41 30.14 24.43
N ASP A 934 15.67 29.21 23.84
CA ASP A 934 14.26 29.21 23.37
C ASP A 934 13.49 30.52 23.01
N GLU A 935 14.09 31.71 22.92
CA GLU A 935 13.34 32.93 23.22
C GLU A 935 13.54 34.10 22.24
N GLN A 936 14.45 34.10 21.25
CA GLN A 936 14.69 35.32 20.44
C GLN A 936 15.19 35.10 18.99
N VAL A 937 14.64 34.16 18.23
CA VAL A 937 14.76 34.20 16.76
C VAL A 937 13.37 34.00 16.18
N ASP A 938 12.88 35.00 15.43
CA ASP A 938 11.60 34.97 14.71
C ASP A 938 11.69 33.94 13.58
N GLU A 939 11.56 32.66 13.94
CA GLU A 939 11.30 31.58 12.99
C GLU A 939 9.88 31.79 12.45
N THR A 940 9.72 31.82 11.13
CA THR A 940 8.46 32.19 10.48
C THR A 940 7.29 31.30 10.97
N GLU A 941 6.38 31.93 11.70
CA GLU A 941 5.20 31.32 12.32
C GLU A 941 4.04 31.30 11.33
N LEU A 942 3.55 30.10 11.01
CA LEU A 942 2.41 29.89 10.13
C LEU A 942 1.18 29.58 10.97
N PHE A 943 0.03 30.14 10.59
CA PHE A 943 -1.22 30.05 11.33
C PHE A 943 -2.30 29.38 10.48
N TRP A 944 -3.10 28.50 11.07
CA TRP A 944 -4.23 27.84 10.43
C TRP A 944 -5.53 28.20 11.14
N GLU A 945 -6.62 28.24 10.38
CA GLU A 945 -7.98 28.40 10.89
C GLU A 945 -8.85 27.20 10.47
N SER A 946 -9.79 26.80 11.34
CA SER A 946 -10.82 25.82 10.98
C SER A 946 -11.92 26.45 10.13
N PHE A 947 -12.38 25.73 9.11
CA PHE A 947 -13.49 26.15 8.26
C PHE A 947 -14.34 24.94 7.87
N ILE A 948 -15.61 25.19 7.56
CA ILE A 948 -16.52 24.15 7.06
C ILE A 948 -16.53 24.19 5.53
N ASN A 949 -16.09 23.12 4.88
CA ASN A 949 -16.03 23.00 3.43
C ASN A 949 -17.44 22.90 2.80
N ILE A 950 -17.51 22.89 1.46
CA ILE A 950 -18.78 22.87 0.72
C ILE A 950 -19.61 21.60 0.95
N ASP A 951 -18.95 20.52 1.34
CA ASP A 951 -19.57 19.22 1.63
C ASP A 951 -19.99 19.12 3.11
N GLY A 952 -19.72 20.15 3.93
CA GLY A 952 -20.10 20.22 5.35
C GLY A 952 -19.08 19.65 6.33
N PHE A 953 -17.83 19.44 5.91
CA PHE A 953 -16.73 18.88 6.72
C PHE A 953 -15.90 20.01 7.31
N GLU A 954 -15.44 19.85 8.55
CA GLU A 954 -14.49 20.78 9.16
C GLU A 954 -13.07 20.42 8.70
N GLU A 955 -12.37 21.39 8.11
CA GLU A 955 -11.00 21.30 7.63
C GLU A 955 -10.19 22.48 8.15
N PHE A 956 -8.87 22.36 8.20
CA PHE A 956 -7.97 23.47 8.51
C PHE A 956 -7.28 23.98 7.26
N ARG A 957 -7.23 25.29 7.09
CA ARG A 957 -6.49 25.98 6.02
C ARG A 957 -5.59 27.06 6.61
N PRO A 958 -4.49 27.44 5.92
CA PRO A 958 -3.72 28.61 6.30
C PRO A 958 -4.64 29.84 6.44
N THR A 959 -4.47 30.60 7.52
CA THR A 959 -5.33 31.75 7.81
C THR A 959 -5.08 32.88 6.84
N GLU A 960 -6.14 33.39 6.21
CA GLU A 960 -6.09 34.67 5.49
C GLU A 960 -6.16 35.87 6.45
N THR A 961 -6.55 35.62 7.70
CA THR A 961 -6.67 36.64 8.76
C THR A 961 -5.30 36.86 9.40
N VAL A 962 -4.84 38.11 9.43
CA VAL A 962 -3.59 38.50 10.10
C VAL A 962 -3.70 38.20 11.60
N VAL A 963 -2.99 37.18 12.07
CA VAL A 963 -2.85 36.86 13.50
C VAL A 963 -1.72 37.69 14.08
N LYS A 964 -1.98 38.42 15.16
CA LYS A 964 -0.95 39.20 15.84
C LYS A 964 -0.32 38.36 16.96
N ALA A 965 0.99 38.16 16.92
CA ALA A 965 1.72 37.36 17.89
C ALA A 965 2.43 38.22 18.95
N PHE A 966 2.32 37.84 20.23
CA PHE A 966 2.92 38.56 21.37
C PHE A 966 3.68 37.62 22.32
N ASN A 967 4.73 38.13 22.96
CA ASN A 967 5.59 37.37 23.90
C ASN A 967 5.17 37.51 25.37
N ILE A 968 3.97 38.01 25.67
CA ILE A 968 3.56 38.24 27.07
C ILE A 968 2.07 37.95 27.23
N GLU A 969 1.75 36.97 28.06
CA GLU A 969 0.38 36.65 28.45
C GLU A 969 -0.39 37.84 29.08
N PRO A 970 -1.74 37.88 28.95
CA PRO A 970 -2.60 38.78 29.72
C PRO A 970 -2.59 38.58 31.26
N LEU A 971 -1.80 37.65 31.82
CA LEU A 971 -1.97 37.15 33.19
C LEU A 971 -0.94 37.58 34.25
N ASN A 972 0.03 38.45 33.92
CA ASN A 972 1.02 38.94 34.89
C ASN A 972 0.74 40.34 35.49
N PHE A 973 -0.54 40.68 35.74
CA PHE A 973 -0.91 41.89 36.51
C PHE A 973 -1.66 41.53 37.79
N ILE A 974 -0.90 41.46 38.89
CA ILE A 974 -1.44 41.23 40.24
C ILE A 974 -2.55 42.24 40.56
N THR A 975 -3.70 41.66 40.87
CA THR A 975 -4.90 42.32 41.37
C THR A 975 -4.56 43.24 42.55
N THR A 976 -4.82 44.54 42.43
CA THR A 976 -5.06 45.38 43.60
C THR A 976 -6.26 46.30 43.37
N VAL A 977 -7.43 45.73 43.65
CA VAL A 977 -8.65 46.34 44.23
C VAL A 977 -9.12 47.73 43.74
N PHE A 978 -10.34 47.71 43.15
CA PHE A 978 -11.33 48.78 42.87
C PHE A 978 -11.28 49.47 41.49
N PRO A 979 -12.46 49.81 40.93
CA PRO A 979 -12.96 49.15 39.72
C PRO A 979 -12.93 50.06 38.49
N THR A 980 -13.15 49.42 37.35
CA THR A 980 -13.39 49.95 35.99
C THR A 980 -12.15 50.52 35.28
N THR A 981 -11.84 49.88 34.15
CA THR A 981 -10.81 50.21 33.15
C THR A 981 -9.43 49.60 33.40
N ILE A 982 -9.18 48.45 32.76
CA ILE A 982 -7.84 47.93 32.48
C ILE A 982 -7.50 48.41 31.06
N VAL A 983 -6.49 49.26 30.94
CA VAL A 983 -5.95 49.69 29.65
C VAL A 983 -4.76 48.79 29.35
N LEU A 984 -4.88 47.89 28.37
CA LEU A 984 -3.73 47.44 27.62
C LEU A 984 -3.10 48.70 27.03
N THR A 985 -1.83 48.97 27.34
CA THR A 985 -1.05 49.92 26.51
C THR A 985 -0.32 49.13 25.44
N LEU A 986 -1.05 48.24 24.74
CA LEU A 986 -0.81 48.04 23.31
C LEU A 986 -1.38 49.30 22.66
N ASP A 987 -0.72 49.88 21.66
CA ASP A 987 -1.26 51.09 21.02
C ASP A 987 -2.71 50.81 20.55
N PRO A 988 -3.76 51.43 21.14
CA PRO A 988 -5.15 51.07 20.88
C PRO A 988 -5.61 51.37 19.44
N ALA A 989 -4.71 51.86 18.59
CA ALA A 989 -4.96 52.10 17.18
C ALA A 989 -4.91 50.83 16.31
N GLU A 990 -4.59 49.67 16.87
CA GLU A 990 -4.17 48.50 16.08
C GLU A 990 -5.00 47.22 16.20
N LEU A 991 -5.93 47.07 17.15
CA LEU A 991 -6.78 45.87 17.27
C LEU A 991 -8.25 46.22 17.02
N PHE A 992 -8.93 45.47 16.16
CA PHE A 992 -10.34 45.59 15.81
C PHE A 992 -11.17 44.43 16.40
N ASP A 993 -12.47 44.65 16.59
CA ASP A 993 -13.41 43.64 17.07
C ASP A 993 -13.39 42.39 16.15
N GLY A 994 -13.07 41.23 16.72
CA GLY A 994 -12.93 39.98 16.00
C GLY A 994 -11.50 39.60 15.60
N ASP A 995 -10.50 40.47 15.84
CA ASP A 995 -9.09 40.14 15.57
C ASP A 995 -8.61 38.98 16.45
N VAL A 996 -7.78 38.11 15.86
CA VAL A 996 -7.19 36.94 16.55
C VAL A 996 -5.74 37.25 16.95
N VAL A 997 -5.41 36.88 18.17
CA VAL A 997 -4.15 37.16 18.83
C VAL A 997 -3.53 35.86 19.34
N PHE A 998 -2.25 35.64 19.08
CA PHE A 998 -1.48 34.49 19.57
C PHE A 998 -0.47 34.92 20.63
N PHE A 999 -0.33 34.16 21.72
CA PHE A 999 0.67 34.41 22.75
C PHE A 999 1.72 33.29 22.80
N ARG A 1000 2.99 33.64 22.56
CA ARG A 1000 4.11 32.69 22.44
C ARG A 1000 4.42 31.97 23.74
N ASP A 1001 4.28 32.64 24.88
CA ASP A 1001 4.60 32.10 26.20
C ASP A 1001 3.72 30.89 26.59
N THR A 1002 2.45 30.89 26.16
CA THR A 1002 1.51 29.79 26.48
C THR A 1002 1.08 28.96 25.27
N GLY A 1003 1.29 29.47 24.06
CA GLY A 1003 0.78 28.86 22.83
C GLY A 1003 -0.72 29.02 22.63
N ASN A 1004 -1.36 29.98 23.30
CA ASN A 1004 -2.82 30.16 23.23
C ASN A 1004 -3.25 31.23 22.21
N PHE A 1005 -4.39 30.99 21.58
CA PHE A 1005 -5.11 31.90 20.69
C PHE A 1005 -6.29 32.56 21.39
N TYR A 1006 -6.43 33.86 21.21
CA TYR A 1006 -7.53 34.65 21.72
C TYR A 1006 -8.18 35.48 20.63
N ARG A 1007 -9.50 35.57 20.64
CA ARG A 1007 -10.28 36.50 19.81
C ARG A 1007 -10.65 37.72 20.63
N SER A 1008 -10.35 38.90 20.11
CA SER A 1008 -10.73 40.16 20.73
C SER A 1008 -12.23 40.42 20.53
N THR A 1009 -12.89 40.87 21.60
CA THR A 1009 -14.27 41.33 21.58
C THR A 1009 -14.30 42.75 22.14
N ILE A 1010 -14.75 43.73 21.37
CA ILE A 1010 -14.83 45.14 21.81
C ILE A 1010 -16.26 45.45 22.26
N PRO A 1011 -16.58 45.45 23.56
CA PRO A 1011 -17.81 46.06 24.03
C PRO A 1011 -17.72 47.57 23.83
N THR A 1012 -18.84 48.20 23.46
CA THR A 1012 -18.96 49.61 23.02
C THR A 1012 -18.47 50.68 24.02
N VAL A 1013 -17.85 50.35 25.17
CA VAL A 1013 -17.15 51.29 26.05
C VAL A 1013 -16.05 50.56 26.88
N GLY A 1014 -14.79 50.62 26.43
CA GLY A 1014 -13.61 50.81 27.29
C GLY A 1014 -13.03 49.64 28.12
N ASP A 1015 -13.39 48.39 27.84
CA ASP A 1015 -12.71 47.20 28.39
C ASP A 1015 -12.63 46.15 27.27
N ASP A 1016 -11.43 45.76 26.82
CA ASP A 1016 -11.27 44.70 25.80
C ASP A 1016 -11.44 43.32 26.47
N GLU A 1017 -12.34 42.47 25.97
CA GLU A 1017 -12.50 41.08 26.42
C GLU A 1017 -11.87 40.12 25.40
N PHE A 1018 -11.14 39.11 25.88
CA PHE A 1018 -10.49 38.09 25.05
C PHE A 1018 -11.16 36.73 25.26
N GLU A 1019 -11.61 36.11 24.16
CA GLU A 1019 -12.17 34.74 24.14
C GLU A 1019 -11.10 33.74 23.70
N LEU A 1020 -10.88 32.67 24.46
CA LEU A 1020 -9.94 31.60 24.08
C LEU A 1020 -10.51 30.79 22.90
N VAL A 1021 -9.74 30.63 21.82
CA VAL A 1021 -10.18 30.01 20.56
C VAL A 1021 -9.22 28.95 20.01
N ASN A 1022 -8.50 28.24 20.89
CA ASN A 1022 -7.54 27.19 20.51
C ASN A 1022 -8.14 26.04 19.68
N ASP A 1023 -9.44 25.75 19.82
CA ASP A 1023 -10.10 24.71 19.02
C ASP A 1023 -10.26 25.10 17.54
N LEU A 1024 -10.10 26.40 17.21
CA LEU A 1024 -10.33 26.94 15.87
C LEU A 1024 -9.03 27.32 15.15
N TYR A 1025 -7.91 27.37 15.86
CA TYR A 1025 -6.63 27.83 15.31
C TYR A 1025 -5.47 27.00 15.84
N PHE A 1026 -4.49 26.74 14.99
CA PHE A 1026 -3.19 26.21 15.42
C PHE A 1026 -2.04 26.91 14.70
N ILE A 1027 -0.84 26.73 15.25
CA ILE A 1027 0.41 27.29 14.72
C ILE A 1027 1.36 26.16 14.33
N ARG A 1028 2.14 26.39 13.26
CA ARG A 1028 3.32 25.58 12.90
C ARG A 1028 4.47 26.50 12.53
N ARG A 1029 5.69 26.00 12.62
CA ARG A 1029 6.87 26.72 12.12
C ARG A 1029 7.16 26.26 10.69
N GLY A 1030 7.39 27.21 9.81
CA GLY A 1030 7.57 26.94 8.39
C GLY A 1030 7.60 28.21 7.57
N ARG A 1031 7.51 28.11 6.24
CA ARG A 1031 7.53 29.25 5.33
C ARG A 1031 6.44 29.11 4.27
N ASP A 1032 5.74 30.21 4.01
CA ASP A 1032 4.71 30.37 2.99
C ASP A 1032 5.24 31.11 1.74
N ASP A 1033 4.34 31.30 0.76
CA ASP A 1033 4.60 31.98 -0.52
C ASP A 1033 5.86 31.48 -1.26
N LEU A 1034 6.13 30.18 -1.16
CA LEU A 1034 7.25 29.54 -1.85
C LEU A 1034 6.90 29.32 -3.32
N LEU A 1035 7.70 29.92 -4.20
CA LEU A 1035 7.82 29.58 -5.61
C LEU A 1035 8.45 28.18 -5.72
N PHE A 1036 7.70 27.19 -6.19
CA PHE A 1036 8.19 25.82 -6.30
C PHE A 1036 7.94 25.20 -7.67
N GLN A 1037 8.68 24.13 -7.93
CA GLN A 1037 8.53 23.25 -9.08
C GLN A 1037 8.19 21.85 -8.57
N TRP A 1038 7.04 21.32 -8.95
CA TRP A 1038 6.71 19.91 -8.72
C TRP A 1038 6.97 19.11 -9.98
N LYS A 1039 7.77 18.04 -9.85
CA LYS A 1039 8.01 17.10 -10.92
C LYS A 1039 7.58 15.71 -10.51
N HIS A 1040 6.59 15.18 -11.25
CA HIS A 1040 6.03 13.86 -11.04
C HIS A 1040 6.25 12.99 -12.27
N PHE A 1041 6.52 11.71 -12.05
CA PHE A 1041 6.67 10.72 -13.10
C PHE A 1041 5.53 9.71 -13.00
N ALA A 1042 4.69 9.64 -14.04
CA ALA A 1042 3.65 8.63 -14.08
C ALA A 1042 4.26 7.26 -14.41
N PRO A 1043 3.87 6.18 -13.70
CA PRO A 1043 4.35 4.84 -13.97
C PRO A 1043 3.88 4.36 -15.36
N THR A 1044 4.69 3.51 -15.99
CA THR A 1044 4.56 3.21 -17.43
C THR A 1044 3.24 2.53 -17.80
N ASP A 1045 2.64 1.82 -16.87
CA ASP A 1045 1.34 1.14 -16.99
C ASP A 1045 0.15 2.10 -16.93
N GLN A 1046 0.31 3.29 -16.36
CA GLN A 1046 -0.72 4.33 -16.28
C GLN A 1046 -0.60 5.37 -17.41
N ARG A 1047 0.47 5.30 -18.22
CA ARG A 1047 0.71 6.23 -19.32
C ARG A 1047 -0.26 6.02 -20.47
N ILE A 1048 -1.08 7.04 -20.73
CA ILE A 1048 -2.07 7.03 -21.82
C ILE A 1048 -1.43 7.44 -23.15
N ASP A 1049 -1.65 6.67 -24.22
CA ASP A 1049 -1.33 7.11 -25.59
C ASP A 1049 -2.36 8.17 -26.04
N PRO A 1050 -1.92 9.39 -26.42
CA PRO A 1050 -2.82 10.49 -26.82
C PRO A 1050 -3.68 10.20 -28.06
N ALA A 1051 -3.46 9.09 -28.78
CA ALA A 1051 -4.32 8.66 -29.88
C ALA A 1051 -5.63 7.98 -29.43
N ILE A 1052 -5.74 7.61 -28.14
CA ILE A 1052 -6.82 6.82 -27.57
C ILE A 1052 -7.90 7.76 -27.04
N THR A 1053 -9.15 7.58 -27.47
CA THR A 1053 -10.25 8.53 -27.19
C THR A 1053 -11.25 8.04 -26.16
N ASN A 1054 -11.45 6.73 -26.10
CA ASN A 1054 -12.42 6.09 -25.23
C ASN A 1054 -11.73 5.01 -24.38
N ILE A 1055 -11.42 5.36 -23.13
CA ILE A 1055 -10.74 4.51 -22.16
C ILE A 1055 -11.76 4.05 -21.13
N ILE A 1056 -11.81 2.75 -20.87
CA ILE A 1056 -12.64 2.18 -19.82
C ILE A 1056 -11.73 1.74 -18.68
N ASP A 1057 -11.86 2.42 -17.53
CA ASP A 1057 -11.24 2.00 -16.28
C ASP A 1057 -12.12 0.92 -15.66
N ILE A 1058 -11.57 -0.26 -15.38
CA ILE A 1058 -12.28 -1.37 -14.73
C ILE A 1058 -11.62 -1.66 -13.39
N PHE A 1059 -12.33 -1.33 -12.32
CA PHE A 1059 -11.99 -1.67 -10.95
C PHE A 1059 -12.47 -3.09 -10.65
N VAL A 1060 -11.57 -3.95 -10.19
CA VAL A 1060 -11.86 -5.37 -9.92
C VAL A 1060 -11.42 -5.77 -8.53
N LEU A 1061 -12.38 -6.27 -7.75
CA LEU A 1061 -12.08 -7.04 -6.54
C LEU A 1061 -12.01 -8.52 -6.91
N THR A 1062 -10.85 -9.14 -6.70
CA THR A 1062 -10.66 -10.57 -6.97
C THR A 1062 -11.20 -11.44 -5.84
N THR A 1063 -11.84 -12.55 -6.18
CA THR A 1063 -12.37 -13.55 -5.22
C THR A 1063 -11.27 -14.14 -4.34
N SER A 1064 -10.06 -14.31 -4.86
CA SER A 1064 -8.89 -14.74 -4.07
C SER A 1064 -8.60 -13.76 -2.92
N TYR A 1065 -8.41 -12.48 -3.25
CA TYR A 1065 -8.11 -11.42 -2.30
C TYR A 1065 -9.23 -11.24 -1.27
N ASP A 1066 -10.50 -11.25 -1.69
CA ASP A 1066 -11.64 -11.18 -0.76
C ASP A 1066 -11.65 -12.29 0.28
N ILE A 1067 -11.37 -13.52 -0.14
CA ILE A 1067 -11.30 -14.67 0.78
C ILE A 1067 -10.09 -14.56 1.70
N GLU A 1068 -8.91 -14.19 1.17
CA GLU A 1068 -7.67 -14.07 1.94
C GLU A 1068 -7.81 -12.99 3.02
N ILE A 1069 -8.36 -11.82 2.69
CA ILE A 1069 -8.64 -10.75 3.66
C ILE A 1069 -9.66 -11.20 4.71
N ARG A 1070 -10.76 -11.84 4.32
CA ARG A 1070 -11.76 -12.34 5.27
C ARG A 1070 -11.18 -13.38 6.22
N GLN A 1071 -10.37 -14.31 5.71
CA GLN A 1071 -9.67 -15.31 6.53
C GLN A 1071 -8.69 -14.64 7.49
N TRP A 1072 -7.91 -13.69 7.00
CA TRP A 1072 -6.98 -12.92 7.83
C TRP A 1072 -7.70 -12.13 8.94
N ILE A 1073 -8.85 -11.50 8.65
CA ILE A 1073 -9.70 -10.85 9.66
C ILE A 1073 -10.27 -11.87 10.66
N ASP A 1074 -10.65 -13.06 10.21
CA ASP A 1074 -11.21 -14.11 11.07
C ASP A 1074 -10.16 -14.76 11.98
N ASP A 1075 -8.92 -14.88 11.51
CA ASP A 1075 -7.77 -15.45 12.23
C ASP A 1075 -7.06 -14.45 13.17
N ASP A 1076 -7.59 -13.23 13.31
CA ASP A 1076 -7.00 -12.13 14.07
C ASP A 1076 -5.57 -11.78 13.59
N GLY A 1077 -5.37 -11.80 12.26
CA GLY A 1077 -4.07 -11.62 11.60
C GLY A 1077 -3.38 -10.29 11.90
N ASP A 1078 -2.06 -10.28 11.71
CA ASP A 1078 -1.20 -9.12 11.97
C ASP A 1078 -1.21 -8.12 10.81
N ARG A 1079 -1.16 -6.82 11.13
CA ARG A 1079 -1.23 -5.69 10.18
C ARG A 1079 -0.10 -5.76 9.14
N ASP A 1080 1.09 -6.19 9.57
CA ASP A 1080 2.28 -6.30 8.71
C ASP A 1080 2.20 -7.46 7.70
N GLU A 1081 1.31 -8.42 7.93
CA GLU A 1081 1.07 -9.56 7.03
C GLU A 1081 -0.24 -9.41 6.25
N LEU A 1082 -0.72 -8.18 6.05
CA LEU A 1082 -1.94 -7.91 5.27
C LEU A 1082 -1.80 -8.49 3.85
N PRO A 1083 -2.77 -9.31 3.40
CA PRO A 1083 -2.82 -9.76 2.01
C PRO A 1083 -2.75 -8.58 1.04
N ILE A 1084 -1.98 -8.73 -0.04
CA ILE A 1084 -1.79 -7.69 -1.05
C ILE A 1084 -2.77 -7.97 -2.21
N PRO A 1085 -3.48 -6.95 -2.74
CA PRO A 1085 -4.33 -7.13 -3.91
C PRO A 1085 -3.50 -7.50 -5.15
N SER A 1086 -4.16 -8.03 -6.19
CA SER A 1086 -3.49 -8.36 -7.46
C SER A 1086 -2.91 -7.10 -8.12
N THR A 1087 -1.83 -7.21 -8.88
CA THR A 1087 -1.30 -6.07 -9.64
C THR A 1087 -2.10 -5.83 -10.93
N ASN A 1088 -2.00 -4.62 -11.52
CA ASN A 1088 -2.59 -4.28 -12.82
C ASN A 1088 -2.24 -5.31 -13.91
N GLU A 1089 -0.97 -5.71 -13.99
CA GLU A 1089 -0.48 -6.71 -14.96
C GLU A 1089 -1.08 -8.10 -14.68
N GLN A 1090 -1.19 -8.49 -13.41
CA GLN A 1090 -1.84 -9.75 -13.04
C GLN A 1090 -3.32 -9.77 -13.43
N LEU A 1091 -4.04 -8.66 -13.22
CA LEU A 1091 -5.44 -8.54 -13.64
C LEU A 1091 -5.58 -8.55 -15.16
N GLN A 1092 -4.70 -7.85 -15.89
CA GLN A 1092 -4.69 -7.87 -17.34
C GLN A 1092 -4.50 -9.28 -17.90
N ILE A 1093 -3.63 -10.09 -17.27
CA ILE A 1093 -3.43 -11.50 -17.62
C ILE A 1093 -4.65 -12.34 -17.23
N LEU A 1094 -5.20 -12.11 -16.03
CA LEU A 1094 -6.34 -12.87 -15.50
C LEU A 1094 -7.61 -12.69 -16.34
N PHE A 1095 -7.81 -11.49 -16.91
CA PHE A 1095 -8.96 -11.12 -17.73
C PHE A 1095 -8.61 -10.94 -19.23
N ALA A 1096 -7.50 -11.52 -19.69
CA ALA A 1096 -7.04 -11.35 -21.06
C ALA A 1096 -8.07 -11.82 -22.10
N GLU A 1097 -8.80 -12.91 -21.81
CA GLU A 1097 -9.85 -13.44 -22.69
C GLU A 1097 -11.02 -12.44 -22.84
N GLU A 1098 -11.33 -11.69 -21.78
CA GLU A 1098 -12.39 -10.70 -21.78
C GLU A 1098 -12.03 -9.45 -22.61
N ILE A 1099 -10.74 -9.05 -22.61
CA ILE A 1099 -10.24 -7.89 -23.37
C ILE A 1099 -10.50 -8.06 -24.87
N GLU A 1100 -10.37 -9.28 -25.41
CA GLU A 1100 -10.57 -9.56 -26.84
C GLU A 1100 -12.01 -9.27 -27.33
N ASN A 1101 -12.98 -9.18 -26.42
CA ASN A 1101 -14.40 -9.00 -26.73
C ASN A 1101 -14.88 -7.54 -26.62
N LYS A 1102 -13.96 -6.57 -26.53
CA LYS A 1102 -14.27 -5.13 -26.54
C LYS A 1102 -14.67 -4.65 -27.95
N MET A 1103 -15.73 -3.83 -28.05
CA MET A 1103 -16.23 -3.35 -29.34
C MET A 1103 -16.14 -1.84 -29.54
N ILE A 1104 -16.26 -1.04 -28.47
CA ILE A 1104 -16.32 0.43 -28.54
C ILE A 1104 -15.15 1.11 -27.80
N SER A 1105 -14.53 0.45 -26.82
CA SER A 1105 -13.36 1.00 -26.13
C SER A 1105 -12.08 0.81 -26.93
N ASP A 1106 -11.29 1.87 -26.99
CA ASP A 1106 -9.96 1.84 -27.60
C ASP A 1106 -8.99 1.12 -26.65
N GLU A 1107 -9.13 1.39 -25.34
CA GLU A 1107 -8.30 0.82 -24.27
C GLU A 1107 -9.14 0.44 -23.04
N ILE A 1108 -8.67 -0.58 -22.33
CA ILE A 1108 -9.21 -1.01 -21.03
C ILE A 1108 -8.04 -0.99 -20.06
N VAL A 1109 -8.17 -0.24 -18.97
CA VAL A 1109 -7.20 -0.20 -17.88
C VAL A 1109 -7.80 -0.94 -16.70
N TRP A 1110 -7.07 -1.89 -16.13
CA TRP A 1110 -7.51 -2.68 -14.99
C TRP A 1110 -6.91 -2.10 -13.71
N HIS A 1111 -7.76 -1.80 -12.73
CA HIS A 1111 -7.38 -1.31 -11.41
C HIS A 1111 -7.76 -2.35 -10.35
N PRO A 1112 -6.83 -2.82 -9.51
CA PRO A 1112 -7.16 -3.67 -8.39
C PRO A 1112 -7.89 -2.89 -7.31
N VAL A 1113 -8.86 -3.53 -6.69
CA VAL A 1113 -9.58 -2.96 -5.55
C VAL A 1113 -9.00 -3.53 -4.26
N LYS A 1114 -8.77 -2.65 -3.28
CA LYS A 1114 -8.33 -3.00 -1.92
C LYS A 1114 -9.45 -2.76 -0.89
N TYR A 1115 -9.33 -3.38 0.27
CA TYR A 1115 -10.28 -3.20 1.37
C TYR A 1115 -9.83 -2.08 2.31
N LYS A 1116 -10.74 -1.15 2.64
CA LYS A 1116 -10.60 -0.23 3.77
C LYS A 1116 -11.24 -0.86 5.00
N ILE A 1117 -10.41 -1.25 5.97
CA ILE A 1117 -10.84 -2.02 7.15
C ILE A 1117 -11.31 -1.07 8.24
N LEU A 1118 -12.49 -1.32 8.81
CA LEU A 1118 -13.13 -0.45 9.81
C LEU A 1118 -13.34 -1.14 11.17
N PHE A 1119 -13.21 -0.33 12.23
CA PHE A 1119 -13.64 -0.50 13.63
C PHE A 1119 -12.93 -1.53 14.52
N GLY A 1120 -12.57 -2.70 14.02
CA GLY A 1120 -11.89 -3.72 14.82
C GLY A 1120 -10.39 -3.46 14.94
N ARG A 1121 -9.69 -4.28 15.72
CA ARG A 1121 -8.23 -4.18 15.97
C ARG A 1121 -7.38 -4.15 14.69
N GLN A 1122 -7.86 -4.76 13.62
CA GLN A 1122 -7.18 -4.79 12.31
C GLN A 1122 -7.30 -3.48 11.51
N ALA A 1123 -8.18 -2.56 11.92
CA ALA A 1123 -8.30 -1.26 11.29
C ALA A 1123 -7.13 -0.35 11.71
N GLU A 1124 -6.82 0.65 10.88
CA GLU A 1124 -5.93 1.75 11.27
C GLU A 1124 -6.43 2.40 12.56
N ASP A 1125 -5.52 2.90 13.41
CA ASP A 1125 -5.85 3.33 14.77
C ASP A 1125 -6.89 4.44 14.79
N GLN A 1126 -6.81 5.34 13.83
CA GLN A 1126 -7.79 6.39 13.54
C GLN A 1126 -9.18 5.85 13.15
N LEU A 1127 -9.30 4.62 12.64
CA LEU A 1127 -10.56 3.99 12.20
C LEU A 1127 -11.10 2.96 13.21
N GLN A 1128 -10.40 2.75 14.32
CA GLN A 1128 -10.80 1.83 15.38
C GLN A 1128 -11.90 2.43 16.26
N ALA A 1129 -12.93 1.63 16.57
CA ALA A 1129 -14.09 2.14 17.31
C ALA A 1129 -14.77 1.10 18.19
N ARG A 1130 -15.42 1.59 19.25
CA ARG A 1130 -16.26 0.78 20.13
C ARG A 1130 -17.74 1.14 19.97
N PHE A 1131 -18.56 0.15 19.67
CA PHE A 1131 -20.01 0.28 19.58
C PHE A 1131 -20.65 0.23 20.97
N LYS A 1132 -21.24 1.33 21.42
CA LYS A 1132 -21.93 1.44 22.71
C LYS A 1132 -23.42 1.28 22.52
N VAL A 1133 -24.01 0.28 23.18
CA VAL A 1133 -25.39 -0.18 22.95
C VAL A 1133 -26.19 -0.14 24.25
N THR A 1134 -27.40 0.39 24.21
CA THR A 1134 -28.38 0.30 25.30
C THR A 1134 -29.43 -0.76 25.00
N LYS A 1135 -29.95 -1.44 26.03
CA LYS A 1135 -31.00 -2.47 25.87
C LYS A 1135 -32.38 -1.87 26.01
N VAL A 1136 -33.37 -2.49 25.35
CA VAL A 1136 -34.79 -2.19 25.62
C VAL A 1136 -35.18 -2.72 27.01
N GLU A 1137 -35.95 -1.96 27.77
CA GLU A 1137 -36.44 -2.41 29.07
C GLU A 1137 -37.35 -3.65 28.91
N GLY A 1138 -36.99 -4.77 29.56
CA GLY A 1138 -37.78 -6.00 29.57
C GLY A 1138 -37.34 -7.10 28.60
N THR A 1139 -36.20 -6.94 27.90
CA THR A 1139 -35.64 -7.98 27.02
C THR A 1139 -35.11 -9.18 27.81
N THR A 1140 -35.34 -10.41 27.33
CA THR A 1140 -34.81 -11.64 27.94
C THR A 1140 -33.49 -12.12 27.33
N SER A 1141 -32.98 -11.45 26.30
CA SER A 1141 -31.71 -11.80 25.63
C SER A 1141 -30.51 -11.50 26.52
N SER A 1142 -29.53 -12.40 26.51
CA SER A 1142 -28.27 -12.22 27.23
C SER A 1142 -27.35 -11.22 26.55
N ASP A 1143 -26.41 -10.65 27.31
CA ASP A 1143 -25.42 -9.68 26.81
C ASP A 1143 -24.58 -10.26 25.67
N GLY A 1144 -24.24 -11.55 25.75
CA GLY A 1144 -23.51 -12.25 24.69
C GLY A 1144 -24.32 -12.38 23.40
N GLU A 1145 -25.61 -12.72 23.50
CA GLU A 1145 -26.51 -12.80 22.33
C GLU A 1145 -26.72 -11.43 21.68
N ILE A 1146 -26.81 -10.37 22.48
CA ILE A 1146 -26.97 -9.00 21.98
C ILE A 1146 -25.72 -8.57 21.23
N LYS A 1147 -24.52 -8.75 21.81
CA LYS A 1147 -23.27 -8.40 21.14
C LYS A 1147 -23.05 -9.20 19.86
N ALA A 1148 -23.32 -10.51 19.88
CA ALA A 1148 -23.22 -11.35 18.68
C ALA A 1148 -24.24 -10.93 17.61
N GLY A 1149 -25.45 -10.55 18.00
CA GLY A 1149 -26.46 -10.02 17.08
C GLY A 1149 -26.03 -8.70 16.43
N VAL A 1150 -25.42 -7.78 17.20
CA VAL A 1150 -24.89 -6.51 16.68
C VAL A 1150 -23.79 -6.76 15.65
N ILE A 1151 -22.81 -7.60 15.98
CA ILE A 1151 -21.74 -7.97 15.04
C ILE A 1151 -22.30 -8.66 13.78
N GLY A 1152 -23.29 -9.54 13.94
CA GLY A 1152 -23.98 -10.15 12.80
C GLY A 1152 -24.62 -9.12 11.87
N ALA A 1153 -25.30 -8.11 12.42
CA ALA A 1153 -25.89 -7.03 11.63
C ALA A 1153 -24.83 -6.13 10.97
N ILE A 1154 -23.73 -5.82 11.67
CA ILE A 1154 -22.61 -5.06 11.09
C ILE A 1154 -22.01 -5.83 9.90
N ASN A 1155 -21.72 -7.12 10.05
CA ASN A 1155 -21.15 -7.94 8.97
C ASN A 1155 -22.10 -8.10 7.78
N GLU A 1156 -23.41 -8.15 8.02
CA GLU A 1156 -24.42 -8.17 6.95
C GLU A 1156 -24.50 -6.82 6.23
N PHE A 1157 -24.38 -5.70 6.95
CA PHE A 1157 -24.34 -4.37 6.36
C PHE A 1157 -23.13 -4.21 5.44
N PHE A 1158 -21.94 -4.59 5.91
CA PHE A 1158 -20.68 -4.60 5.13
C PHE A 1158 -20.51 -5.82 4.22
N ALA A 1159 -21.60 -6.46 3.79
CA ALA A 1159 -21.53 -7.46 2.73
C ALA A 1159 -21.06 -6.81 1.42
N ILE A 1160 -20.22 -7.51 0.66
CA ILE A 1160 -19.59 -6.99 -0.58
C ILE A 1160 -20.61 -6.44 -1.58
N ASN A 1161 -21.84 -6.96 -1.62
CA ASN A 1161 -22.87 -6.54 -2.57
C ASN A 1161 -23.58 -5.22 -2.17
N ASN A 1162 -23.40 -4.74 -0.94
CA ASN A 1162 -24.11 -3.56 -0.44
C ASN A 1162 -23.36 -2.25 -0.69
N PHE A 1163 -22.04 -2.29 -0.86
CA PHE A 1163 -21.19 -1.10 -1.02
C PHE A 1163 -20.52 -1.04 -2.38
N ASP A 1164 -20.60 0.10 -3.05
CA ASP A 1164 -19.87 0.34 -4.29
C ASP A 1164 -18.47 0.94 -4.05
N PHE A 1165 -17.58 0.81 -5.03
CA PHE A 1165 -16.21 1.32 -4.88
C PHE A 1165 -16.20 2.86 -4.85
N GLY A 1166 -15.46 3.45 -3.92
CA GLY A 1166 -15.41 4.90 -3.70
C GLY A 1166 -16.66 5.51 -3.06
N GLU A 1167 -17.50 4.69 -2.42
CA GLU A 1167 -18.68 5.16 -1.69
C GLU A 1167 -18.29 5.73 -0.30
N THR A 1168 -19.14 6.59 0.26
CA THR A 1168 -18.96 7.12 1.63
C THR A 1168 -19.81 6.32 2.61
N PHE A 1169 -19.20 5.81 3.66
CA PHE A 1169 -19.91 5.17 4.76
C PHE A 1169 -20.52 6.23 5.68
N TYR A 1170 -21.79 6.04 6.06
CA TYR A 1170 -22.46 6.85 7.08
C TYR A 1170 -22.90 5.98 8.26
N PHE A 1171 -22.45 6.31 9.47
CA PHE A 1171 -22.84 5.60 10.69
C PHE A 1171 -24.36 5.64 10.93
N THR A 1172 -25.04 6.71 10.50
CA THR A 1172 -26.50 6.83 10.67
C THR A 1172 -27.26 5.72 9.92
N GLU A 1173 -26.77 5.27 8.78
CA GLU A 1173 -27.34 4.16 8.01
C GLU A 1173 -27.09 2.82 8.70
N LEU A 1174 -25.87 2.60 9.19
CA LEU A 1174 -25.53 1.41 9.97
C LEU A 1174 -26.37 1.33 11.25
N ALA A 1175 -26.52 2.44 11.98
CA ALA A 1175 -27.34 2.51 13.18
C ALA A 1175 -28.80 2.16 12.87
N ALA A 1176 -29.36 2.70 11.78
CA ALA A 1176 -30.71 2.36 11.33
C ALA A 1176 -30.85 0.88 10.98
N PHE A 1177 -29.87 0.30 10.29
CA PHE A 1177 -29.84 -1.12 9.94
C PHE A 1177 -29.80 -2.02 11.18
N ILE A 1178 -28.92 -1.74 12.15
CA ILE A 1178 -28.85 -2.45 13.43
C ILE A 1178 -30.17 -2.34 14.19
N HIS A 1179 -30.77 -1.16 14.23
CA HIS A 1179 -32.07 -0.93 14.85
C HIS A 1179 -33.20 -1.75 14.20
N GLN A 1180 -33.20 -1.87 12.88
CA GLN A 1180 -34.20 -2.66 12.16
C GLN A 1180 -34.01 -4.16 12.39
N SER A 1181 -32.77 -4.64 12.35
CA SER A 1181 -32.43 -6.06 12.54
C SER A 1181 -32.64 -6.54 13.99
N LEU A 1182 -32.50 -5.64 14.98
CA LEU A 1182 -32.58 -5.94 16.41
C LEU A 1182 -33.66 -5.11 17.14
N ALA A 1183 -34.75 -4.78 16.46
CA ALA A 1183 -35.78 -3.81 16.90
C ALA A 1183 -36.43 -4.10 18.26
N THR A 1184 -36.49 -5.37 18.69
CA THR A 1184 -37.10 -5.77 19.97
C THR A 1184 -36.07 -5.96 21.10
N ILE A 1185 -34.78 -5.76 20.80
CA ILE A 1185 -33.66 -6.14 21.67
C ILE A 1185 -32.83 -4.89 22.06
N ILE A 1186 -32.58 -3.99 21.11
CA ILE A 1186 -31.71 -2.82 21.30
C ILE A 1186 -32.53 -1.53 21.41
N GLY A 1187 -32.20 -0.72 22.41
CA GLY A 1187 -32.80 0.60 22.64
C GLY A 1187 -32.14 1.70 21.81
N SER A 1188 -30.81 1.72 21.74
CA SER A 1188 -30.00 2.67 20.94
C SER A 1188 -28.58 2.15 20.73
N VAL A 1189 -27.94 2.51 19.62
CA VAL A 1189 -26.52 2.24 19.32
C VAL A 1189 -25.79 3.54 18.96
N VAL A 1190 -24.53 3.65 19.40
CA VAL A 1190 -23.63 4.78 19.11
C VAL A 1190 -22.22 4.23 18.86
N ILE A 1191 -21.47 4.84 17.94
CA ILE A 1191 -20.06 4.57 17.70
C ILE A 1191 -19.19 5.56 18.47
N VAL A 1192 -18.11 5.09 19.10
CA VAL A 1192 -17.15 5.94 19.83
C VAL A 1192 -15.73 5.55 19.40
N PRO A 1193 -14.89 6.50 18.95
CA PRO A 1193 -13.51 6.22 18.59
C PRO A 1193 -12.68 5.66 19.75
N LEU A 1194 -11.69 4.82 19.43
CA LEU A 1194 -10.76 4.28 20.41
C LEU A 1194 -9.56 5.20 20.65
N ASP A 1195 -9.10 5.91 19.61
CA ASP A 1195 -8.06 6.92 19.71
C ASP A 1195 -8.37 7.97 20.80
N GLU A 1196 -7.35 8.40 21.53
CA GLU A 1196 -7.47 9.42 22.58
C GLU A 1196 -7.48 10.84 22.04
N GLU A 1197 -6.99 11.05 20.82
CA GLU A 1197 -6.99 12.35 20.15
C GLU A 1197 -8.32 12.62 19.44
N GLN A 1198 -9.04 11.56 19.04
CA GLN A 1198 -10.31 11.68 18.32
C GLN A 1198 -11.52 11.98 19.21
N LYS A 1199 -12.34 12.94 18.79
CA LYS A 1199 -13.55 13.36 19.50
C LYS A 1199 -14.79 12.60 19.04
N PHE A 1200 -15.80 12.57 19.89
CA PHE A 1200 -17.10 11.99 19.55
C PHE A 1200 -17.74 12.68 18.35
N GLY A 1201 -17.86 11.97 17.23
CA GLY A 1201 -18.51 12.44 16.00
C GLY A 1201 -17.67 12.27 14.74
N GLU A 1202 -16.35 12.15 14.87
CA GLU A 1202 -15.42 12.07 13.73
C GLU A 1202 -15.65 10.79 12.89
N LEU A 1203 -15.91 9.63 13.51
CA LEU A 1203 -16.23 8.37 12.82
C LEU A 1203 -17.68 8.23 12.33
N PHE A 1204 -18.47 9.32 12.30
CA PHE A 1204 -19.84 9.24 11.78
C PHE A 1204 -19.90 9.10 10.26
N GLN A 1205 -18.81 9.44 9.60
CA GLN A 1205 -18.63 9.29 8.17
C GLN A 1205 -17.20 8.84 7.89
N VAL A 1206 -17.04 7.92 6.95
CA VAL A 1206 -15.72 7.49 6.47
C VAL A 1206 -15.76 7.43 4.96
N ARG A 1207 -14.78 8.05 4.30
CA ARG A 1207 -14.67 8.07 2.83
C ARG A 1207 -13.74 6.96 2.35
N SER A 1208 -14.04 6.40 1.18
CA SER A 1208 -13.18 5.43 0.48
C SER A 1208 -12.68 6.01 -0.84
N ALA A 1209 -11.47 5.64 -1.24
CA ALA A 1209 -10.94 5.95 -2.57
C ALA A 1209 -11.67 5.17 -3.67
N ALA A 1210 -11.49 5.57 -4.93
CA ALA A 1210 -12.20 4.95 -6.06
C ALA A 1210 -11.86 3.45 -6.26
N ASP A 1211 -10.69 3.03 -5.79
CA ASP A 1211 -10.17 1.66 -5.76
C ASP A 1211 -10.35 0.97 -4.40
N GLU A 1212 -11.20 1.52 -3.52
CA GLU A 1212 -11.44 0.97 -2.18
C GLU A 1212 -12.90 0.55 -1.97
N VAL A 1213 -13.07 -0.44 -1.10
CA VAL A 1213 -14.36 -0.89 -0.58
C VAL A 1213 -14.27 -1.20 0.90
N PHE A 1214 -15.34 -0.96 1.66
CA PHE A 1214 -15.33 -1.15 3.10
C PHE A 1214 -15.47 -2.61 3.53
N ILE A 1215 -14.78 -2.98 4.60
CA ILE A 1215 -15.01 -4.21 5.37
C ILE A 1215 -14.90 -3.92 6.87
N SER A 1216 -15.78 -4.52 7.67
CA SER A 1216 -15.72 -4.42 9.13
C SER A 1216 -14.88 -5.55 9.72
N SER A 1217 -13.90 -5.21 10.56
CA SER A 1217 -13.15 -6.17 11.39
C SER A 1217 -13.70 -6.29 12.82
N ALA A 1218 -14.75 -5.54 13.16
CA ALA A 1218 -15.34 -5.51 14.50
C ALA A 1218 -15.71 -6.92 15.04
N LYS A 1219 -15.30 -7.20 16.27
CA LYS A 1219 -15.60 -8.43 17.01
C LYS A 1219 -16.48 -8.14 18.22
N VAL A 1220 -16.90 -9.21 18.91
CA VAL A 1220 -17.75 -9.13 20.12
C VAL A 1220 -17.10 -8.28 21.24
N ALA A 1221 -15.77 -8.16 21.24
CA ALA A 1221 -15.01 -7.30 22.16
C ALA A 1221 -15.31 -5.80 21.95
N ASP A 1222 -15.58 -5.41 20.71
CA ASP A 1222 -15.77 -4.00 20.30
C ASP A 1222 -17.20 -3.51 20.54
N VAL A 1223 -18.08 -4.39 21.02
CA VAL A 1223 -19.44 -4.02 21.43
C VAL A 1223 -19.52 -3.94 22.95
N GLN A 1224 -19.85 -2.76 23.47
CA GLN A 1224 -20.05 -2.51 24.88
C GLN A 1224 -21.52 -2.20 25.19
N ILE A 1225 -22.07 -2.91 26.17
CA ILE A 1225 -23.44 -2.65 26.64
C ILE A 1225 -23.39 -1.65 27.79
N VAL A 1226 -24.16 -0.58 27.68
CA VAL A 1226 -24.28 0.49 28.67
C VAL A 1226 -25.72 0.68 29.12
N ASN A 1227 -25.91 1.16 30.35
CA ASN A 1227 -27.26 1.40 30.90
C ASN A 1227 -27.92 2.65 30.30
N ALA A 1228 -27.11 3.69 30.03
CA ALA A 1228 -27.51 4.94 29.40
C ALA A 1228 -26.25 5.62 28.83
N PHE A 1229 -26.43 6.53 27.87
CA PHE A 1229 -25.34 7.38 27.38
C PHE A 1229 -25.16 8.58 28.31
N ASN A 1230 -23.91 8.90 28.65
CA ASN A 1230 -23.50 10.09 29.39
C ASN A 1230 -22.13 10.56 28.86
N ASP A 1231 -21.72 11.78 29.22
CA ASP A 1231 -20.54 12.44 28.64
C ASP A 1231 -19.25 11.62 28.81
N SER A 1232 -19.06 10.99 29.98
CA SER A 1232 -17.93 10.08 30.24
C SER A 1232 -17.97 8.81 29.37
N ILE A 1233 -19.16 8.28 29.10
CA ILE A 1233 -19.35 7.13 28.22
C ILE A 1233 -19.18 7.55 26.75
N LEU A 1234 -19.51 8.78 26.38
CA LEU A 1234 -19.38 9.25 25.00
C LEU A 1234 -18.01 9.87 24.69
N ARG A 1235 -17.18 10.13 25.71
CA ARG A 1235 -15.92 10.89 25.61
C ARG A 1235 -16.14 12.32 25.10
N ILE A 1236 -17.19 12.97 25.60
CA ILE A 1236 -17.48 14.38 25.33
C ILE A 1236 -16.84 15.19 26.48
N GLY A 1237 -15.53 15.45 26.42
CA GLY A 1237 -14.76 16.30 27.34
C GLY A 1237 -13.79 15.56 28.29
N ASP A 1238 -12.48 15.75 28.08
CA ASP A 1238 -11.67 16.82 28.70
C ASP A 1238 -10.82 17.48 27.61
#